data_AF-A0A0C1C2Y4-F1
#
_entry.id   AF-A0A0C1C2Y4-F1
#
_cell.length_a   1.000
_cell.length_b   1.000
_cell.length_c   1.000
_cell.angle_alpha   90.00
_cell.angle_beta   90.00
_cell.angle_gamma   90.00
#
_symmetry.space_group_name_H-M   'P 1'
#
loop_
_entity.id
_entity.type
_entity.pdbx_description
1 polymer ?
#
loop_
_entity_poly.entity_id
_entity_poly.type
_entity_poly.pdbx_seq_one_letter_code
_entity_poly.pdbx_strand_id
1 'polypeptide(L)'
;MRGDKMGLNISHPQIGVDPYFLAKDALKKDRVNLDDEKENTTSSLRNFTFSDFNTPHQKRQLADRQFRVERSIFILEQHIEKKVMSIFFQAIVCFLTKNVFREGHTIHQGYTAKSLHGVKFQAAHSATLPCLFAKQGDTEIVYLYRSGYYDESNATLDVIKAINDADRSIEEKTKDSLLRQKAIALLNLTSVGKITPEEVVTHFVNHLIEEIDKALTREIQSAKGEIDVAKRERILEIIDVLHFYRKKAASLIPFVNQPENIDLWLNLNMKDPLFEEASQMIVQIKDNHAVDRNQTALLIKKKIEEIPVIIRHERHKSYNESRIPNHFYDLYYNAVLNRFTGKDLIVVEEATGIKQSELNDKVTHFKRIAVTQSILTENLKKIDGLIQTVFPLIYRLQGRELLENQRIELSSQKMACLRPAIYKLRYKIIRIDQEVQSVIKVVLENTFNSIKKNLKLNNLKSFFYHMIFEQLNNSMRTFFCKLLNISSFQTNRKVRELKVNQRAHSSLEGIASAINQLSNQIHQAAINPTSKYEDLQKKISAQLPSRKSYKILFLKRLFEQAQSQIDKNLIAKLSGNTEDQINSQIDATIANKYKKTLSIDQKINRHHAKLIDDALNVAKREIVKLQKETEKFQGQLMMELRTSHGMTQKIFQSLYKKKNPGYPMSDGTLSNLENGIKTMSRETIRQVSEIFGVSEALFYPSHFAEV
;
A
#
# COMPACT_ATOMS: atom_id res chain seq x y z
N MET A 1 -53.21 6.42 37.39
CA MET A 1 -53.10 5.09 38.04
C MET A 1 -52.85 4.04 36.96
N ARG A 2 -51.80 3.23 37.18
CA ARG A 2 -51.39 1.95 36.58
C ARG A 2 -51.64 1.69 35.07
N GLY A 3 -50.54 1.63 34.34
CA GLY A 3 -50.40 0.86 33.10
C GLY A 3 -49.05 0.13 33.13
N ASP A 4 -49.10 -1.19 33.19
CA ASP A 4 -47.97 -2.11 33.28
C ASP A 4 -47.07 -2.03 32.04
N LYS A 5 -45.75 -1.91 32.26
CA LYS A 5 -44.73 -2.17 31.23
C LYS A 5 -44.01 -3.47 31.59
N MET A 6 -44.24 -4.50 30.77
CA MET A 6 -43.36 -5.66 30.69
C MET A 6 -41.97 -5.20 30.24
N GLY A 7 -41.01 -5.23 31.17
CA GLY A 7 -39.59 -5.05 30.86
C GLY A 7 -39.02 -6.35 30.30
N LEU A 8 -38.81 -6.42 28.99
CA LEU A 8 -37.91 -7.39 28.37
C LEU A 8 -36.47 -7.01 28.75
N ASN A 9 -35.92 -7.73 29.71
CA ASN A 9 -34.53 -7.64 30.12
C ASN A 9 -33.66 -8.35 29.07
N ILE A 10 -33.26 -7.63 28.02
CA ILE A 10 -32.25 -8.11 27.07
C ILE A 10 -30.89 -7.75 27.67
N SER A 11 -30.31 -8.68 28.42
CA SER A 11 -28.90 -8.64 28.77
C SER A 11 -28.09 -8.75 27.48
N HIS A 12 -27.52 -7.63 27.01
CA HIS A 12 -26.46 -7.67 26.03
C HIS A 12 -25.29 -8.48 26.61
N PRO A 13 -24.80 -9.55 25.95
CA PRO A 13 -23.52 -10.11 26.32
C PRO A 13 -22.47 -9.04 26.04
N GLN A 14 -21.86 -8.52 27.11
CA GLN A 14 -20.63 -7.74 27.02
C GLN A 14 -19.56 -8.64 26.40
N ILE A 15 -19.42 -8.57 25.08
CA ILE A 15 -18.23 -9.00 24.38
C ILE A 15 -17.19 -7.92 24.66
N GLY A 16 -16.42 -8.11 25.73
CA GLY A 16 -15.20 -7.37 25.99
C GLY A 16 -14.18 -7.69 24.91
N VAL A 17 -14.17 -6.90 23.84
CA VAL A 17 -13.10 -6.87 22.86
C VAL A 17 -12.72 -5.41 22.74
N ASP A 18 -11.76 -4.97 23.56
CA ASP A 18 -11.08 -3.70 23.34
C ASP A 18 -10.20 -3.86 22.09
N PRO A 19 -10.50 -3.17 20.96
CA PRO A 19 -9.67 -3.22 19.76
C PRO A 19 -8.48 -2.24 19.87
N TYR A 20 -7.89 -2.12 21.07
CA TYR A 20 -6.84 -1.16 21.36
C TYR A 20 -5.61 -1.91 21.87
N PHE A 21 -4.58 -2.02 21.03
CA PHE A 21 -3.22 -2.16 21.59
C PHE A 21 -2.89 -0.84 22.25
N LEU A 22 -3.22 -0.70 23.54
CA LEU A 22 -2.75 0.42 24.34
C LEU A 22 -1.23 0.29 24.40
N ALA A 23 -0.51 1.37 24.12
CA ALA A 23 0.96 1.37 24.12
C ALA A 23 1.54 0.78 25.43
N LYS A 24 0.81 0.94 26.55
CA LYS A 24 1.15 0.41 27.88
C LYS A 24 1.14 -1.13 28.00
N ASP A 25 0.34 -1.85 27.21
CA ASP A 25 0.28 -3.32 27.30
C ASP A 25 1.50 -4.00 26.67
N ALA A 26 2.21 -3.29 25.79
CA ALA A 26 3.50 -3.71 25.24
C ALA A 26 4.68 -3.42 26.18
N LEU A 27 4.55 -2.47 27.12
CA LEU A 27 5.59 -2.12 28.10
C LEU A 27 5.83 -3.21 29.17
N LYS A 28 4.94 -4.21 29.28
CA LYS A 28 5.07 -5.35 30.23
C LYS A 28 6.05 -6.44 29.78
N LYS A 29 6.72 -6.31 28.63
CA LYS A 29 7.90 -7.15 28.33
C LYS A 29 9.11 -6.49 28.99
N ASP A 30 9.55 -7.08 30.10
CA ASP A 30 10.68 -6.66 30.91
C ASP A 30 11.83 -6.12 30.04
N ARG A 31 12.12 -4.83 30.21
CA ARG A 31 13.44 -4.30 29.88
C ARG A 31 14.43 -5.00 30.81
N VAL A 32 15.11 -6.01 30.29
CA VAL A 32 16.33 -6.50 30.96
C VAL A 32 17.27 -5.30 31.01
N ASN A 33 17.68 -4.90 32.22
CA ASN A 33 18.61 -3.80 32.48
C ASN A 33 19.82 -3.90 31.53
N LEU A 34 20.02 -2.87 30.73
CA LEU A 34 21.03 -2.77 29.68
C LEU A 34 22.21 -1.89 30.15
N ASP A 35 22.69 -2.11 31.38
CA ASP A 35 23.78 -1.30 31.92
C ASP A 35 25.19 -1.88 31.63
N ASP A 36 25.31 -3.08 31.02
CA ASP A 36 26.62 -3.74 30.86
C ASP A 36 26.99 -4.30 29.47
N GLU A 37 26.18 -4.11 28.42
CA GLU A 37 26.54 -4.64 27.08
C GLU A 37 27.31 -3.62 26.22
N LYS A 38 28.65 -3.80 26.19
CA LYS A 38 29.57 -3.24 25.18
C LYS A 38 28.98 -3.44 23.77
N GLU A 39 28.86 -2.33 23.05
CA GLU A 39 28.48 -2.23 21.63
C GLU A 39 27.18 -2.94 21.23
N ASN A 40 26.16 -2.15 20.90
CA ASN A 40 24.94 -2.58 20.22
C ASN A 40 25.27 -3.39 18.95
N THR A 41 25.33 -4.72 19.09
CA THR A 41 25.57 -5.67 18.01
C THR A 41 24.22 -5.97 17.35
N THR A 42 23.89 -5.26 16.27
CA THR A 42 22.68 -5.50 15.46
C THR A 42 23.06 -6.20 14.15
N SER A 43 22.11 -6.43 13.23
CA SER A 43 22.31 -7.12 11.93
C SER A 43 23.34 -6.46 10.98
N SER A 44 24.04 -5.43 11.45
CA SER A 44 25.07 -4.61 10.81
C SER A 44 26.46 -5.27 10.73
N LEU A 45 26.59 -6.60 10.88
CA LEU A 45 27.90 -7.27 10.90
C LEU A 45 28.30 -7.94 9.58
N ARG A 46 27.38 -8.15 8.62
CA ARG A 46 27.69 -8.82 7.34
C ARG A 46 26.99 -8.15 6.16
N ASN A 47 27.74 -7.87 5.10
CA ASN A 47 27.21 -7.45 3.79
C ASN A 47 26.70 -8.69 3.04
N PHE A 48 25.42 -9.05 3.23
CA PHE A 48 24.81 -10.19 2.53
C PHE A 48 24.80 -10.02 1.01
N THR A 49 24.80 -8.76 0.52
CA THR A 49 24.93 -8.37 -0.89
C THR A 49 26.17 -8.98 -1.57
N PHE A 50 27.23 -9.27 -0.81
CA PHE A 50 28.47 -9.84 -1.33
C PHE A 50 28.69 -11.29 -0.91
N SER A 51 27.65 -11.98 -0.42
CA SER A 51 27.78 -13.37 0.06
C SER A 51 28.18 -14.38 -1.04
N ASP A 52 27.98 -14.03 -2.31
CA ASP A 52 28.37 -14.85 -3.47
C ASP A 52 29.86 -14.68 -3.88
N PHE A 53 30.58 -13.71 -3.30
CA PHE A 53 31.98 -13.42 -3.62
C PHE A 53 32.93 -14.31 -2.80
N ASN A 54 33.18 -15.52 -3.31
CA ASN A 54 33.88 -16.56 -2.55
C ASN A 54 35.32 -16.83 -3.00
N THR A 55 35.73 -16.34 -4.17
CA THR A 55 37.09 -16.55 -4.68
C THR A 55 38.11 -15.55 -4.11
N PRO A 56 39.42 -15.89 -4.03
CA PRO A 56 40.45 -14.96 -3.57
C PRO A 56 40.52 -13.65 -4.36
N HIS A 57 40.30 -13.71 -5.69
CA HIS A 57 40.26 -12.53 -6.55
C HIS A 57 39.05 -11.63 -6.23
N GLN A 58 37.87 -12.23 -6.09
CA GLN A 58 36.64 -11.54 -5.67
C GLN A 58 36.78 -10.92 -4.28
N LYS A 59 37.41 -11.61 -3.33
CA LYS A 59 37.69 -11.08 -2.00
C LYS A 59 38.66 -9.89 -2.00
N ARG A 60 39.63 -9.87 -2.92
CA ARG A 60 40.51 -8.70 -3.14
C ARG A 60 39.74 -7.52 -3.73
N GLN A 61 38.85 -7.77 -4.69
CA GLN A 61 37.96 -6.72 -5.23
C GLN A 61 37.02 -6.16 -4.14
N LEU A 62 36.51 -7.01 -3.24
CA LEU A 62 35.70 -6.55 -2.11
C LEU A 62 36.47 -5.72 -1.09
N ALA A 63 37.81 -5.76 -1.08
CA ALA A 63 38.59 -4.86 -0.23
C ALA A 63 38.55 -3.41 -0.75
N ASP A 64 38.35 -3.23 -2.06
CA ASP A 64 38.17 -1.93 -2.68
C ASP A 64 36.79 -1.34 -2.31
N ARG A 65 36.84 -0.19 -1.64
CA ARG A 65 35.66 0.56 -1.20
C ARG A 65 34.82 1.04 -2.38
N GLN A 66 35.47 1.56 -3.42
CA GLN A 66 34.81 2.14 -4.58
C GLN A 66 34.01 1.05 -5.32
N PHE A 67 34.61 -0.12 -5.49
CA PHE A 67 33.95 -1.29 -6.05
C PHE A 67 32.68 -1.69 -5.30
N ARG A 68 32.70 -1.68 -3.95
CA ARG A 68 31.51 -2.04 -3.14
C ARG A 68 30.35 -1.05 -3.35
N VAL A 69 30.65 0.25 -3.39
CA VAL A 69 29.65 1.30 -3.60
C VAL A 69 29.08 1.21 -5.02
N GLU A 70 29.93 1.11 -6.04
CA GLU A 70 29.52 1.02 -7.45
C GLU A 70 28.62 -0.20 -7.70
N ARG A 71 28.96 -1.35 -7.11
CA ARG A 71 28.15 -2.56 -7.25
C ARG A 71 26.81 -2.48 -6.52
N SER A 72 26.66 -1.52 -5.62
CA SER A 72 25.46 -1.32 -4.80
C SER A 72 24.59 -0.15 -5.27
N ILE A 73 24.93 0.54 -6.37
CA ILE A 73 24.19 1.72 -6.87
C ILE A 73 22.69 1.44 -7.00
N PHE A 74 22.30 0.34 -7.65
CA PHE A 74 20.89 -0.01 -7.81
C PHE A 74 20.15 -0.14 -6.47
N ILE A 75 20.80 -0.73 -5.46
CA ILE A 75 20.23 -0.88 -4.12
C ILE A 75 20.12 0.48 -3.43
N LEU A 76 21.13 1.34 -3.58
CA LEU A 76 21.14 2.70 -3.06
C LEU A 76 19.99 3.56 -3.65
N GLU A 77 19.75 3.45 -4.95
CA GLU A 77 18.64 4.14 -5.63
C GLU A 77 17.28 3.68 -5.12
N GLN A 78 17.07 2.36 -5.08
CA GLN A 78 15.80 1.82 -4.57
C GLN A 78 15.55 2.21 -3.12
N HIS A 79 16.60 2.25 -2.29
CA HIS A 79 16.46 2.59 -0.88
C HIS A 79 15.98 4.03 -0.68
N ILE A 80 16.60 5.00 -1.36
CA ILE A 80 16.21 6.41 -1.21
C ILE A 80 14.84 6.70 -1.83
N GLU A 81 14.49 6.06 -2.94
CA GLU A 81 13.17 6.16 -3.57
C GLU A 81 12.08 5.58 -2.66
N LYS A 82 12.30 4.40 -2.06
CA LYS A 82 11.38 3.80 -1.08
C LYS A 82 11.17 4.68 0.15
N LYS A 83 12.22 5.36 0.62
CA LYS A 83 12.14 6.31 1.75
C LYS A 83 11.18 7.47 1.45
N VAL A 84 11.29 8.06 0.27
CA VAL A 84 10.41 9.16 -0.19
C VAL A 84 8.98 8.66 -0.45
N MET A 85 8.84 7.49 -1.07
CA MET A 85 7.53 6.88 -1.31
C MET A 85 6.82 6.50 0.01
N SER A 86 7.56 5.99 0.99
CA SER A 86 7.01 5.61 2.30
C SER A 86 6.42 6.81 3.03
N ILE A 87 7.11 7.97 3.05
CA ILE A 87 6.58 9.16 3.73
C ILE A 87 5.29 9.67 3.05
N PHE A 88 5.19 9.55 1.73
CA PHE A 88 3.97 9.89 1.00
C PHE A 88 2.78 9.04 1.46
N PHE A 89 2.95 7.71 1.51
CA PHE A 89 1.89 6.83 1.99
C PHE A 89 1.53 7.05 3.46
N GLN A 90 2.52 7.37 4.29
CA GLN A 90 2.28 7.77 5.68
C GLN A 90 1.46 9.07 5.76
N ALA A 91 1.76 10.06 4.91
CA ALA A 91 1.00 11.30 4.85
C ALA A 91 -0.46 11.06 4.44
N ILE A 92 -0.71 10.17 3.47
CA ILE A 92 -2.07 9.79 3.05
C ILE A 92 -2.88 9.22 4.22
N VAL A 93 -2.30 8.31 5.02
CA VAL A 93 -3.02 7.72 6.16
C VAL A 93 -3.17 8.68 7.33
N CYS A 94 -2.33 9.70 7.42
CA CYS A 94 -2.44 10.72 8.44
C CYS A 94 -3.44 11.83 8.06
N PHE A 95 -3.72 12.04 6.77
CA PHE A 95 -4.47 13.19 6.25
C PHE A 95 -5.88 13.36 6.86
N LEU A 96 -6.13 14.55 7.41
CA LEU A 96 -7.41 14.97 8.02
C LEU A 96 -7.93 14.06 9.16
N THR A 97 -7.04 13.29 9.79
CA THR A 97 -7.43 12.40 10.89
C THR A 97 -7.55 13.12 12.23
N LYS A 98 -6.96 14.31 12.36
CA LYS A 98 -6.91 15.14 13.59
C LYS A 98 -6.19 14.49 14.78
N ASN A 99 -5.47 13.40 14.54
CA ASN A 99 -4.65 12.73 15.54
C ASN A 99 -3.30 13.41 15.70
N VAL A 100 -2.70 13.34 16.90
CA VAL A 100 -1.30 13.73 17.10
C VAL A 100 -0.42 12.50 16.99
N PHE A 101 0.52 12.52 16.07
CA PHE A 101 1.43 11.43 15.76
C PHE A 101 2.78 11.60 16.43
N ARG A 102 3.38 10.47 16.82
CA ARG A 102 4.79 10.37 17.23
C ARG A 102 5.41 9.06 16.76
N GLU A 103 6.74 8.99 16.81
CA GLU A 103 7.48 7.75 16.53
C GLU A 103 7.05 6.64 17.52
N GLY A 104 6.74 5.47 16.96
CA GLY A 104 6.46 4.25 17.71
C GLY A 104 7.74 3.44 17.98
N HIS A 105 7.64 2.39 18.80
CA HIS A 105 8.82 1.62 19.18
C HIS A 105 9.32 0.68 18.08
N THR A 106 10.65 0.46 18.04
CA THR A 106 11.31 -0.45 17.09
C THR A 106 10.85 -1.91 17.20
N ILE A 107 10.35 -2.33 18.38
CA ILE A 107 9.72 -3.65 18.58
C ILE A 107 8.46 -3.85 17.73
N HIS A 108 7.86 -2.78 17.20
CA HIS A 108 6.68 -2.80 16.34
C HIS A 108 7.04 -2.77 14.84
N GLN A 109 8.33 -2.87 14.49
CA GLN A 109 8.81 -2.88 13.09
C GLN A 109 8.63 -4.22 12.35
N GLY A 110 8.01 -5.22 12.98
CA GLY A 110 7.83 -6.55 12.37
C GLY A 110 8.98 -7.51 12.65
N TYR A 111 9.19 -8.50 11.77
CA TYR A 111 10.17 -9.56 12.00
C TYR A 111 11.57 -8.97 12.23
N THR A 112 12.15 -9.31 13.38
CA THR A 112 13.59 -9.13 13.62
C THR A 112 14.36 -9.81 12.48
N ALA A 113 15.49 -9.23 12.05
CA ALA A 113 16.38 -9.85 11.05
C ALA A 113 16.76 -11.30 11.46
N LYS A 114 17.56 -12.07 10.72
CA LYS A 114 18.00 -13.40 11.24
C LYS A 114 19.04 -13.26 12.34
N SER A 115 18.76 -13.78 13.54
CA SER A 115 19.70 -13.71 14.67
C SER A 115 21.05 -14.32 14.25
N LEU A 116 22.12 -13.52 14.26
CA LEU A 116 23.46 -14.04 14.10
C LEU A 116 23.80 -14.88 15.34
N HIS A 117 24.53 -15.97 15.15
CA HIS A 117 24.90 -16.85 16.25
C HIS A 117 25.71 -16.05 17.29
N GLY A 118 25.20 -15.91 18.52
CA GLY A 118 25.84 -15.17 19.61
C GLY A 118 25.33 -13.73 19.84
N VAL A 119 24.39 -13.22 19.05
CA VAL A 119 23.87 -11.84 19.19
C VAL A 119 22.40 -11.86 19.63
N LYS A 120 22.10 -11.24 20.79
CA LYS A 120 20.77 -11.30 21.44
C LYS A 120 19.72 -10.36 20.83
N PHE A 121 20.11 -9.28 20.15
CA PHE A 121 19.16 -8.28 19.63
C PHE A 121 19.44 -7.86 18.19
N GLN A 122 18.36 -7.42 17.53
CA GLN A 122 18.36 -7.02 16.13
C GLN A 122 17.42 -5.84 15.98
N ALA A 123 17.96 -4.62 16.03
CA ALA A 123 17.19 -3.47 15.62
C ALA A 123 17.32 -3.32 14.10
N ALA A 124 16.16 -3.33 13.44
CA ALA A 124 15.98 -2.98 12.04
C ALA A 124 16.01 -1.44 11.94
N HIS A 125 17.13 -0.87 11.48
CA HIS A 125 17.22 0.56 11.20
C HIS A 125 17.14 0.70 9.69
N SER A 126 16.07 1.30 9.14
CA SER A 126 16.00 1.51 7.69
C SER A 126 14.89 2.37 7.14
N ALA A 127 13.92 2.78 7.95
CA ALA A 127 12.87 3.66 7.49
C ALA A 127 12.73 4.82 8.44
N THR A 128 12.60 6.00 7.86
CA THR A 128 12.63 7.26 8.60
C THR A 128 11.57 7.30 9.70
N LEU A 129 10.42 6.67 9.50
CA LEU A 129 9.43 6.46 10.55
C LEU A 129 8.91 5.03 10.51
N PRO A 130 9.47 4.14 11.34
CA PRO A 130 9.27 2.70 11.20
C PRO A 130 8.05 2.16 11.96
N CYS A 131 7.41 3.02 12.75
CA CYS A 131 6.10 2.81 13.37
C CYS A 131 5.54 4.19 13.74
N LEU A 132 4.23 4.38 13.63
CA LEU A 132 3.55 5.58 14.10
C LEU A 132 2.60 5.24 15.25
N PHE A 133 2.70 6.00 16.32
CA PHE A 133 1.65 6.03 17.35
C PHE A 133 0.77 7.24 17.10
N ALA A 134 -0.53 7.08 17.37
CA ALA A 134 -1.49 8.18 17.37
C ALA A 134 -2.01 8.38 18.78
N LYS A 135 -2.05 9.64 19.19
CA LYS A 135 -2.75 10.09 20.39
C LYS A 135 -4.10 10.68 19.99
N GLN A 136 -5.17 10.09 20.54
CA GLN A 136 -6.55 10.58 20.41
C GLN A 136 -7.09 10.84 21.82
N GLY A 137 -7.16 12.11 22.22
CA GLY A 137 -7.41 12.48 23.62
C GLY A 137 -6.29 11.99 24.53
N ASP A 138 -6.64 11.28 25.61
CA ASP A 138 -5.66 10.71 26.55
C ASP A 138 -5.16 9.31 26.15
N THR A 139 -5.71 8.74 25.08
CA THR A 139 -5.38 7.37 24.66
C THR A 139 -4.36 7.39 23.54
N GLU A 140 -3.35 6.52 23.67
CA GLU A 140 -2.32 6.31 22.66
C GLU A 140 -2.40 4.89 22.11
N ILE A 141 -2.42 4.80 20.78
CA ILE A 141 -2.56 3.56 20.04
C ILE A 141 -1.43 3.41 19.03
N VAL A 142 -1.06 2.17 18.73
CA VAL A 142 -0.23 1.87 17.56
C VAL A 142 -1.07 2.14 16.31
N TYR A 143 -0.77 3.23 15.60
CA TYR A 143 -1.57 3.71 14.48
C TYR A 143 -1.14 3.14 13.14
N LEU A 144 0.18 3.11 12.91
CA LEU A 144 0.78 2.44 11.76
C LEU A 144 1.84 1.47 12.27
N TYR A 145 1.62 0.18 11.99
CA TYR A 145 2.59 -0.87 12.24
C TYR A 145 3.52 -0.94 11.02
N ARG A 146 4.85 -0.84 11.22
CA ARG A 146 5.89 -0.73 10.17
C ARG A 146 5.88 0.60 9.42
N SER A 147 7.02 0.97 8.84
CA SER A 147 7.17 2.17 8.00
C SER A 147 6.44 2.09 6.67
N GLY A 148 6.42 0.90 6.08
CA GLY A 148 5.78 0.64 4.81
C GLY A 148 4.36 0.15 5.00
N TYR A 149 3.48 0.58 4.10
CA TYR A 149 2.27 -0.15 3.81
C TYR A 149 2.67 -1.36 2.96
N TYR A 150 2.36 -2.57 3.44
CA TYR A 150 2.79 -3.86 2.89
C TYR A 150 4.27 -4.15 3.00
N ASP A 151 4.54 -5.36 3.48
CA ASP A 151 5.70 -6.25 3.27
C ASP A 151 7.02 -5.72 2.69
N GLU A 152 7.38 -4.47 2.93
CA GLU A 152 8.75 -4.04 2.85
C GLU A 152 9.44 -4.72 4.03
N SER A 153 9.96 -5.91 3.76
CA SER A 153 11.14 -6.45 4.42
C SER A 153 11.99 -5.26 4.84
N ASN A 154 12.37 -5.19 6.14
CA ASN A 154 13.23 -4.17 6.71
C ASN A 154 14.04 -3.51 5.58
N ALA A 155 13.86 -2.22 5.27
CA ALA A 155 14.45 -1.61 4.08
C ALA A 155 15.99 -1.71 4.03
N THR A 156 16.63 -2.18 5.12
CA THR A 156 18.04 -2.55 5.20
C THR A 156 18.35 -4.05 5.23
N LEU A 157 17.37 -4.90 4.94
CA LEU A 157 17.59 -6.31 4.63
C LEU A 157 18.31 -6.37 3.27
N ASP A 158 19.42 -7.09 3.20
CA ASP A 158 20.22 -7.29 1.98
C ASP A 158 20.91 -6.03 1.39
N VAL A 159 20.95 -4.92 2.13
CA VAL A 159 21.73 -3.73 1.76
C VAL A 159 23.12 -3.74 2.41
N ILE A 160 24.07 -3.00 1.84
CA ILE A 160 25.42 -2.88 2.41
C ILE A 160 25.38 -2.13 3.75
N LYS A 161 26.23 -2.53 4.71
CA LYS A 161 26.31 -1.94 6.05
C LYS A 161 26.45 -0.41 6.03
N ALA A 162 27.20 0.13 5.07
CA ALA A 162 27.40 1.57 4.92
C ALA A 162 26.08 2.34 4.72
N ILE A 163 25.06 1.72 4.12
CA ILE A 163 23.70 2.31 4.01
C ILE A 163 23.07 2.50 5.38
N ASN A 164 23.14 1.48 6.24
CA ASN A 164 22.55 1.55 7.58
C ASN A 164 23.26 2.60 8.44
N ASP A 165 24.59 2.66 8.32
CA ASP A 165 25.39 3.63 9.04
C ASP A 165 25.13 5.06 8.53
N ALA A 166 24.97 5.25 7.22
CA ALA A 166 24.57 6.53 6.62
C ALA A 166 23.18 6.97 7.09
N ASP A 167 22.20 6.08 7.07
CA ASP A 167 20.85 6.35 7.58
C ASP A 167 20.88 6.71 9.07
N ARG A 168 21.65 5.99 9.88
CA ARG A 168 21.84 6.32 11.30
C ARG A 168 22.44 7.71 11.46
N SER A 169 23.38 8.10 10.61
CA SER A 169 23.98 9.44 10.62
C SER A 169 23.01 10.54 10.20
N ILE A 170 21.97 10.24 9.41
CA ILE A 170 20.89 11.16 9.03
C ILE A 170 19.78 11.21 10.09
N GLU A 171 19.51 10.09 10.78
CA GLU A 171 18.28 9.87 11.53
C GLU A 171 18.41 9.79 13.07
N GLU A 172 19.54 9.32 13.61
CA GLU A 172 19.62 8.88 15.02
C GLU A 172 20.84 9.41 15.80
N LYS A 173 21.93 9.82 15.13
CA LYS A 173 23.25 9.89 15.77
C LYS A 173 23.39 11.02 16.80
N THR A 174 22.55 12.06 16.80
CA THR A 174 22.58 13.15 17.79
C THR A 174 21.20 13.77 18.04
N LYS A 175 21.02 14.44 19.20
CA LYS A 175 19.77 15.14 19.59
C LYS A 175 19.36 16.26 18.61
N ASP A 176 20.28 16.71 17.75
CA ASP A 176 20.12 17.90 16.90
C ASP A 176 19.85 17.58 15.41
N SER A 177 19.86 16.29 15.02
CA SER A 177 19.71 15.84 13.63
C SER A 177 18.70 14.71 13.57
N LEU A 178 17.44 15.06 13.36
CA LEU A 178 16.34 14.10 13.41
C LEU A 178 15.44 14.34 12.21
N LEU A 179 15.87 13.85 11.04
CA LEU A 179 14.98 13.72 9.88
C LEU A 179 13.64 13.07 10.30
N ARG A 180 13.66 12.15 11.27
CA ARG A 180 12.48 11.57 11.91
C ARG A 180 11.56 12.61 12.56
N GLN A 181 12.09 13.55 13.33
CA GLN A 181 11.29 14.60 13.95
C GLN A 181 10.68 15.53 12.91
N LYS A 182 11.46 15.92 11.90
CA LYS A 182 10.96 16.71 10.76
C LYS A 182 9.83 15.97 10.04
N ALA A 183 9.98 14.68 9.79
CA ALA A 183 8.95 13.83 9.20
C ALA A 183 7.68 13.77 10.08
N ILE A 184 7.80 13.57 11.40
CA ILE A 184 6.66 13.59 12.34
C ILE A 184 5.95 14.95 12.34
N ALA A 185 6.71 16.05 12.29
CA ALA A 185 6.13 17.39 12.21
C ALA A 185 5.29 17.56 10.94
N LEU A 186 5.79 17.09 9.78
CA LEU A 186 5.04 17.10 8.52
C LEU A 186 3.77 16.24 8.60
N LEU A 187 3.85 15.03 9.15
CA LEU A 187 2.67 14.16 9.33
C LEU A 187 1.61 14.80 10.25
N ASN A 188 2.05 15.51 11.30
CA ASN A 188 1.15 16.24 12.19
C ASN A 188 0.50 17.45 11.50
N LEU A 189 1.21 18.19 10.65
CA LEU A 189 0.60 19.25 9.82
C LEU A 189 -0.44 18.67 8.85
N THR A 190 -0.14 17.52 8.27
CA THR A 190 -1.04 16.78 7.37
C THR A 190 -2.29 16.28 8.08
N SER A 191 -2.15 15.87 9.34
CA SER A 191 -3.26 15.38 10.17
C SER A 191 -4.39 16.38 10.38
N VAL A 192 -4.03 17.66 10.40
CA VAL A 192 -4.96 18.79 10.57
C VAL A 192 -5.30 19.45 9.23
N GLY A 193 -4.78 18.93 8.11
CA GLY A 193 -5.03 19.47 6.77
C GLY A 193 -4.34 20.80 6.46
N LYS A 194 -3.27 21.15 7.21
CA LYS A 194 -2.48 22.36 6.94
C LYS A 194 -1.61 22.22 5.69
N ILE A 195 -1.15 21.00 5.41
CA ILE A 195 -0.45 20.62 4.19
C ILE A 195 -1.07 19.34 3.64
N THR A 196 -0.99 19.17 2.33
CA THR A 196 -1.41 17.99 1.58
C THR A 196 -0.33 16.90 1.61
N PRO A 197 -0.68 15.62 1.37
CA PRO A 197 0.32 14.55 1.23
C PRO A 197 1.41 14.82 0.19
N GLU A 198 1.10 15.54 -0.88
CA GLU A 198 2.04 15.96 -1.93
C GLU A 198 3.06 16.96 -1.38
N GLU A 199 2.60 18.00 -0.68
CA GLU A 199 3.46 19.00 -0.05
C GLU A 199 4.39 18.37 1.01
N VAL A 200 3.93 17.33 1.73
CA VAL A 200 4.78 16.57 2.66
C VAL A 200 6.01 16.02 1.93
N VAL A 201 5.84 15.45 0.74
CA VAL A 201 6.94 14.83 0.00
C VAL A 201 7.94 15.90 -0.42
N THR A 202 7.47 17.03 -0.96
CA THR A 202 8.33 18.16 -1.33
C THR A 202 9.13 18.67 -0.13
N HIS A 203 8.47 18.91 1.01
CA HIS A 203 9.15 19.35 2.23
C HIS A 203 10.12 18.29 2.77
N PHE A 204 9.72 17.02 2.73
CA PHE A 204 10.54 15.91 3.21
C PHE A 204 11.82 15.74 2.42
N VAL A 205 11.77 15.82 1.08
CA VAL A 205 12.97 15.71 0.22
C VAL A 205 13.95 16.86 0.51
N ASN A 206 13.45 18.08 0.71
CA ASN A 206 14.29 19.21 1.10
C ASN A 206 14.95 18.98 2.46
N HIS A 207 14.18 18.55 3.46
CA HIS A 207 14.71 18.21 4.78
C HIS A 207 15.70 17.04 4.76
N LEU A 208 15.48 16.05 3.90
CA LEU A 208 16.39 14.93 3.70
C LEU A 208 17.74 15.42 3.17
N ILE A 209 17.77 16.32 2.17
CA ILE A 209 19.00 16.91 1.65
C ILE A 209 19.73 17.70 2.74
N GLU A 210 19.02 18.55 3.49
CA GLU A 210 19.62 19.30 4.60
C GLU A 210 20.28 18.38 5.64
N GLU A 211 19.62 17.28 6.02
CA GLU A 211 20.18 16.36 7.01
C GLU A 211 21.30 15.48 6.44
N ILE A 212 21.28 15.14 5.15
CA ILE A 212 22.41 14.52 4.46
C ILE A 212 23.62 15.44 4.47
N ASP A 213 23.44 16.74 4.23
CA ASP A 213 24.53 17.72 4.21
C ASP A 213 25.19 17.84 5.59
N LYS A 214 24.37 17.92 6.64
CA LYS A 214 24.87 17.91 8.02
C LYS A 214 25.58 16.60 8.35
N ALA A 215 25.06 15.46 7.92
CA ALA A 215 25.70 14.16 8.11
C ALA A 215 27.06 14.09 7.40
N LEU A 216 27.14 14.56 6.15
CA LEU A 216 28.39 14.63 5.37
C LEU A 216 29.47 15.43 6.11
N THR A 217 29.15 16.64 6.59
CA THR A 217 30.11 17.46 7.33
C THR A 217 30.66 16.72 8.56
N ARG A 218 29.79 16.04 9.32
CA ARG A 218 30.19 15.28 10.52
C ARG A 218 31.08 14.08 10.21
N GLU A 219 30.70 13.29 9.21
CA GLU A 219 31.47 12.09 8.85
C GLU A 219 32.83 12.48 8.24
N ILE A 220 32.90 13.55 7.43
CA ILE A 220 34.17 14.09 6.93
C ILE A 220 35.09 14.52 8.08
N GLN A 221 34.55 15.21 9.09
CA GLN A 221 35.33 15.60 10.26
C GLN A 221 35.79 14.37 11.07
N SER A 222 34.93 13.36 11.22
CA SER A 222 35.26 12.11 11.90
C SER A 222 36.38 11.35 11.16
N ALA A 223 36.34 11.31 9.83
CA ALA A 223 37.38 10.66 9.01
C ALA A 223 38.74 11.36 9.11
N LYS A 224 38.78 12.69 9.31
CA LYS A 224 40.02 13.45 9.49
C LYS A 224 40.69 13.19 10.84
N GLY A 225 39.88 12.92 11.88
CA GLY A 225 40.36 12.66 13.24
C GLY A 225 40.62 11.18 13.56
N GLU A 226 40.22 10.25 12.69
CA GLU A 226 40.34 8.81 12.92
C GLU A 226 41.72 8.29 12.50
N ILE A 227 42.41 7.65 13.44
CA ILE A 227 43.77 7.11 13.28
C ILE A 227 43.71 5.65 12.82
N ASP A 228 42.67 4.91 13.23
CA ASP A 228 42.48 3.52 12.82
C ASP A 228 42.07 3.45 11.34
N VAL A 229 42.93 2.87 10.51
CA VAL A 229 42.74 2.77 9.05
C VAL A 229 41.44 2.04 8.70
N ALA A 230 41.08 0.98 9.42
CA ALA A 230 39.87 0.21 9.13
C ALA A 230 38.59 0.99 9.49
N LYS A 231 38.62 1.72 10.62
CA LYS A 231 37.52 2.63 10.98
C LYS A 231 37.42 3.79 10.00
N ARG A 232 38.54 4.38 9.60
CA ARG A 232 38.59 5.47 8.63
C ARG A 232 38.02 5.04 7.27
N GLU A 233 38.40 3.88 6.75
CA GLU A 233 37.84 3.35 5.49
C GLU A 233 36.32 3.13 5.58
N ARG A 234 35.82 2.66 6.73
CA ARG A 234 34.37 2.54 6.96
C ARG A 234 33.68 3.91 6.93
N ILE A 235 34.28 4.94 7.54
CA ILE A 235 33.72 6.30 7.51
C ILE A 235 33.72 6.85 6.08
N LEU A 236 34.79 6.61 5.32
CA LEU A 236 34.84 7.01 3.90
C LEU A 236 33.75 6.32 3.07
N GLU A 237 33.42 5.05 3.35
CA GLU A 237 32.34 4.34 2.64
C GLU A 237 30.97 4.94 2.97
N ILE A 238 30.76 5.39 4.21
CA ILE A 238 29.55 6.13 4.62
C ILE A 238 29.48 7.46 3.88
N ILE A 239 30.59 8.19 3.74
CA ILE A 239 30.66 9.46 3.00
C ILE A 239 30.28 9.24 1.52
N ASP A 240 30.79 8.19 0.89
CA ASP A 240 30.45 7.85 -0.50
C ASP A 240 28.94 7.59 -0.68
N VAL A 241 28.34 6.84 0.26
CA VAL A 241 26.88 6.60 0.29
C VAL A 241 26.10 7.90 0.48
N LEU A 242 26.53 8.78 1.40
CA LEU A 242 25.86 10.06 1.64
C LEU A 242 25.94 11.00 0.44
N HIS A 243 27.08 11.05 -0.27
CA HIS A 243 27.20 11.80 -1.52
C HIS A 243 26.24 11.28 -2.59
N PHE A 244 26.12 9.95 -2.70
CA PHE A 244 25.14 9.33 -3.59
C PHE A 244 23.70 9.74 -3.24
N TYR A 245 23.32 9.63 -1.96
CA TYR A 245 21.99 10.04 -1.47
C TYR A 245 21.71 11.50 -1.75
N ARG A 246 22.67 12.40 -1.53
CA ARG A 246 22.50 13.83 -1.81
C ARG A 246 22.16 14.06 -3.28
N LYS A 247 22.94 13.46 -4.19
CA LYS A 247 22.74 13.59 -5.65
C LYS A 247 21.36 13.04 -6.06
N LYS A 248 21.00 11.85 -5.57
CA LYS A 248 19.74 11.21 -5.91
C LYS A 248 18.54 11.96 -5.32
N ALA A 249 18.60 12.40 -4.06
CA ALA A 249 17.55 13.21 -3.45
C ALA A 249 17.36 14.55 -4.19
N ALA A 250 18.44 15.21 -4.60
CA ALA A 250 18.35 16.42 -5.42
C ALA A 250 17.67 16.15 -6.78
N SER A 251 17.96 15.01 -7.41
CA SER A 251 17.29 14.61 -8.66
C SER A 251 15.81 14.27 -8.49
N LEU A 252 15.36 13.95 -7.27
CA LEU A 252 13.95 13.70 -6.96
C LEU A 252 13.13 14.98 -6.82
N ILE A 253 13.74 16.14 -6.51
CA ILE A 253 13.02 17.42 -6.37
C ILE A 253 12.13 17.73 -7.59
N PRO A 254 12.65 17.80 -8.84
CA PRO A 254 11.82 18.09 -10.00
C PRO A 254 10.75 17.01 -10.22
N PHE A 255 11.04 15.76 -9.86
CA PHE A 255 10.10 14.65 -9.98
C PHE A 255 8.92 14.79 -9.02
N VAL A 256 9.16 15.04 -7.73
CA VAL A 256 8.10 15.12 -6.71
C VAL A 256 7.27 16.40 -6.80
N ASN A 257 7.82 17.45 -7.41
CA ASN A 257 7.11 18.71 -7.65
C ASN A 257 6.16 18.65 -8.86
N GLN A 258 6.18 17.55 -9.63
CA GLN A 258 5.28 17.31 -10.74
C GLN A 258 4.09 16.47 -10.25
N PRO A 259 2.87 17.03 -10.20
CA PRO A 259 1.70 16.33 -9.67
C PRO A 259 1.40 14.99 -10.38
N GLU A 260 1.74 14.88 -11.67
CA GLU A 260 1.50 13.69 -12.50
C GLU A 260 2.37 12.51 -12.04
N ASN A 261 3.56 12.78 -11.51
CA ASN A 261 4.45 11.74 -10.97
C ASN A 261 3.94 11.19 -9.65
N ILE A 262 3.28 12.02 -8.84
CA ILE A 262 2.61 11.58 -7.62
C ILE A 262 1.41 10.70 -7.93
N ASP A 263 0.69 11.01 -9.01
CA ASP A 263 -0.43 10.19 -9.50
C ASP A 263 0.02 8.77 -9.88
N LEU A 264 1.26 8.58 -10.34
CA LEU A 264 1.84 7.25 -10.57
C LEU A 264 1.92 6.44 -9.27
N TRP A 265 2.31 7.04 -8.15
CA TRP A 265 2.33 6.36 -6.84
C TRP A 265 0.93 5.99 -6.34
N LEU A 266 -0.10 6.65 -6.85
CA LEU A 266 -1.51 6.36 -6.58
C LEU A 266 -2.12 5.37 -7.58
N ASN A 267 -1.38 4.93 -8.60
CA ASN A 267 -1.88 4.17 -9.77
C ASN A 267 -2.96 4.92 -10.59
N LEU A 268 -2.91 6.25 -10.59
CA LEU A 268 -3.80 7.12 -11.38
C LEU A 268 -3.15 7.41 -12.74
N ASN A 269 -3.15 6.42 -13.64
CA ASN A 269 -2.61 6.59 -14.99
C ASN A 269 -3.73 6.92 -16.00
N MET A 270 -4.32 8.12 -15.87
CA MET A 270 -5.47 8.61 -16.66
C MET A 270 -5.10 8.87 -18.13
N LYS A 271 -5.02 7.82 -18.96
CA LYS A 271 -4.82 7.94 -20.43
C LYS A 271 -6.16 7.97 -21.16
N ASP A 272 -7.09 8.83 -20.77
CA ASP A 272 -8.38 8.96 -21.48
C ASP A 272 -8.32 10.13 -22.49
N PRO A 273 -8.50 9.88 -23.80
CA PRO A 273 -8.57 10.91 -24.83
C PRO A 273 -9.58 12.02 -24.55
N LEU A 274 -10.70 11.73 -23.88
CA LEU A 274 -11.72 12.74 -23.55
C LEU A 274 -11.23 13.72 -22.47
N PHE A 275 -10.31 13.28 -21.60
CA PHE A 275 -9.64 14.14 -20.63
C PHE A 275 -8.51 14.93 -21.26
N GLU A 276 -7.76 14.32 -22.18
CA GLU A 276 -6.78 15.03 -22.99
C GLU A 276 -7.47 16.13 -23.80
N GLU A 277 -8.61 15.88 -24.45
CA GLU A 277 -9.35 16.88 -25.22
C GLU A 277 -9.84 18.05 -24.35
N ALA A 278 -10.46 17.78 -23.19
CA ALA A 278 -10.92 18.84 -22.29
C ALA A 278 -9.75 19.61 -21.64
N SER A 279 -8.64 18.94 -21.36
CA SER A 279 -7.43 19.56 -20.81
C SER A 279 -6.69 20.37 -21.87
N GLN A 280 -6.55 19.84 -23.09
CA GLN A 280 -6.01 20.53 -24.26
C GLN A 280 -6.86 21.75 -24.59
N MET A 281 -8.18 21.67 -24.47
CA MET A 281 -9.06 22.83 -24.65
C MET A 281 -8.78 23.90 -23.59
N ILE A 282 -8.62 23.52 -22.32
CA ILE A 282 -8.28 24.50 -21.28
C ILE A 282 -6.89 25.11 -21.48
N VAL A 283 -5.93 24.31 -21.95
CA VAL A 283 -4.60 24.80 -22.35
C VAL A 283 -4.72 25.75 -23.54
N GLN A 284 -5.46 25.39 -24.59
CA GLN A 284 -5.77 26.25 -25.73
C GLN A 284 -6.44 27.56 -25.30
N ILE A 285 -7.34 27.53 -24.32
CA ILE A 285 -7.96 28.73 -23.75
C ILE A 285 -6.93 29.60 -23.03
N LYS A 286 -6.04 29.00 -22.23
CA LYS A 286 -4.96 29.72 -21.54
C LYS A 286 -3.96 30.36 -22.51
N ASP A 287 -3.68 29.66 -23.60
CA ASP A 287 -2.72 30.05 -24.63
C ASP A 287 -3.35 30.90 -25.74
N ASN A 288 -4.61 31.34 -25.57
CA ASN A 288 -5.35 32.15 -26.55
C ASN A 288 -5.55 31.48 -27.94
N HIS A 289 -5.47 30.16 -28.04
CA HIS A 289 -5.79 29.40 -29.26
C HIS A 289 -7.31 29.31 -29.50
N ALA A 290 -7.71 29.16 -30.77
CA ALA A 290 -9.12 28.98 -31.13
C ALA A 290 -9.68 27.68 -30.53
N VAL A 291 -10.93 27.72 -30.06
CA VAL A 291 -11.61 26.56 -29.45
C VAL A 291 -12.92 26.26 -30.16
N ASP A 292 -13.29 24.98 -30.19
CA ASP A 292 -14.56 24.54 -30.77
C ASP A 292 -15.75 25.03 -29.91
N ARG A 293 -16.71 25.68 -30.57
CA ARG A 293 -17.87 26.28 -29.91
C ARG A 293 -18.77 25.24 -29.25
N ASN A 294 -18.99 24.11 -29.91
CA ASN A 294 -19.90 23.05 -29.42
C ASN A 294 -19.28 22.36 -28.21
N GLN A 295 -17.99 22.07 -28.25
CA GLN A 295 -17.26 21.48 -27.14
C GLN A 295 -17.17 22.43 -25.94
N THR A 296 -16.95 23.73 -26.17
CA THR A 296 -16.92 24.73 -25.08
C THR A 296 -18.29 24.90 -24.44
N ALA A 297 -19.36 24.93 -25.24
CA ALA A 297 -20.74 24.96 -24.73
C ALA A 297 -21.07 23.70 -23.92
N LEU A 298 -20.62 22.52 -24.37
CA LEU A 298 -20.78 21.27 -23.63
C LEU A 298 -20.05 21.30 -22.27
N LEU A 299 -18.86 21.90 -22.22
CA LEU A 299 -18.10 22.06 -20.98
C LEU A 299 -18.79 23.02 -19.99
N ILE A 300 -19.34 24.15 -20.49
CA ILE A 300 -20.15 25.08 -19.69
C ILE A 300 -21.35 24.34 -19.08
N LYS A 301 -22.09 23.59 -19.91
CA LYS A 301 -23.22 22.78 -19.46
C LYS A 301 -22.81 21.82 -18.35
N LYS A 302 -21.74 21.06 -18.57
CA LYS A 302 -21.22 20.08 -17.62
C LYS A 302 -20.86 20.72 -16.27
N LYS A 303 -20.14 21.85 -16.29
CA LYS A 303 -19.78 22.58 -15.06
C LYS A 303 -21.01 23.00 -14.25
N ILE A 304 -22.04 23.51 -14.92
CA ILE A 304 -23.30 23.91 -14.27
C ILE A 304 -24.03 22.68 -13.70
N GLU A 305 -24.07 21.57 -14.41
CA GLU A 305 -24.77 20.35 -13.96
C GLU A 305 -24.09 19.63 -12.78
N GLU A 306 -22.81 19.90 -12.51
CA GLU A 306 -22.05 19.25 -11.43
C GLU A 306 -22.44 19.68 -10.02
N ILE A 307 -22.73 20.98 -9.79
CA ILE A 307 -22.95 21.52 -8.45
C ILE A 307 -24.18 20.89 -7.75
N PRO A 308 -25.35 20.74 -8.41
CA PRO A 308 -26.50 20.08 -7.80
C PRO A 308 -26.21 18.64 -7.37
N VAL A 309 -25.37 17.91 -8.12
CA VAL A 309 -24.96 16.54 -7.78
C VAL A 309 -24.11 16.51 -6.52
N ILE A 310 -23.17 17.46 -6.39
CA ILE A 310 -22.33 17.62 -5.18
C ILE A 310 -23.20 17.92 -3.96
N ILE A 311 -24.14 18.87 -4.08
CA ILE A 311 -25.05 19.25 -3.00
C ILE A 311 -25.89 18.05 -2.55
N ARG A 312 -26.41 17.26 -3.50
CA ARG A 312 -27.16 16.03 -3.20
C ARG A 312 -26.32 15.03 -2.39
N HIS A 313 -25.08 14.81 -2.81
CA HIS A 313 -24.17 13.86 -2.17
C HIS A 313 -23.83 14.27 -0.73
N GLU A 314 -23.58 15.56 -0.52
CA GLU A 314 -23.31 16.09 0.82
C GLU A 314 -24.52 15.99 1.73
N ARG A 315 -25.74 16.30 1.24
CA ARG A 315 -26.96 16.12 2.04
C ARG A 315 -27.20 14.67 2.43
N HIS A 316 -26.95 13.73 1.53
CA HIS A 316 -27.03 12.31 1.84
C HIS A 316 -26.05 11.93 2.97
N LYS A 317 -24.83 12.49 2.96
CA LYS A 317 -23.83 12.24 4.01
C LYS A 317 -24.16 12.90 5.35
N SER A 318 -24.67 14.14 5.34
CA SER A 318 -24.85 14.96 6.55
C SER A 318 -26.22 14.81 7.20
N TYR A 319 -27.28 14.60 6.40
CA TYR A 319 -28.68 14.61 6.86
C TYR A 319 -29.41 13.30 6.57
N ASN A 320 -28.74 12.30 5.98
CA ASN A 320 -29.35 11.05 5.53
C ASN A 320 -30.51 11.26 4.53
N GLU A 321 -30.47 12.36 3.79
CA GLU A 321 -31.47 12.69 2.77
C GLU A 321 -30.97 12.29 1.37
N SER A 322 -31.63 11.30 0.77
CA SER A 322 -31.25 10.77 -0.56
C SER A 322 -31.85 11.55 -1.74
N ARG A 323 -32.77 12.47 -1.45
CA ARG A 323 -33.51 13.26 -2.45
C ARG A 323 -33.46 14.73 -2.11
N ILE A 324 -33.20 15.54 -3.14
CA ILE A 324 -33.37 16.98 -3.08
C ILE A 324 -34.86 17.27 -3.37
N PRO A 325 -35.47 18.31 -2.77
CA PRO A 325 -36.80 18.79 -3.17
C PRO A 325 -36.90 18.98 -4.69
N ASN A 326 -38.01 18.57 -5.31
CA ASN A 326 -38.19 18.59 -6.77
C ASN A 326 -37.90 19.97 -7.39
N HIS A 327 -38.19 21.06 -6.66
CA HIS A 327 -38.06 22.44 -7.12
C HIS A 327 -36.64 23.03 -6.97
N PHE A 328 -35.70 22.29 -6.38
CA PHE A 328 -34.35 22.80 -6.15
C PHE A 328 -33.59 23.05 -7.45
N TYR A 329 -33.71 22.17 -8.44
CA TYR A 329 -33.00 22.31 -9.71
C TYR A 329 -33.44 23.60 -10.41
N ASP A 330 -34.74 23.89 -10.44
CA ASP A 330 -35.25 25.13 -11.03
C ASP A 330 -34.73 26.38 -10.29
N LEU A 331 -34.73 26.35 -8.95
CA LEU A 331 -34.18 27.43 -8.13
C LEU A 331 -32.66 27.59 -8.31
N TYR A 332 -31.93 26.48 -8.45
CA TYR A 332 -30.50 26.46 -8.70
C TYR A 332 -30.16 27.06 -10.08
N TYR A 333 -30.81 26.59 -11.15
CA TYR A 333 -30.59 27.13 -12.49
C TYR A 333 -30.97 28.60 -12.57
N ASN A 334 -32.01 29.03 -11.85
CA ASN A 334 -32.41 30.43 -11.79
C ASN A 334 -31.35 31.26 -11.07
N ALA A 335 -30.83 30.77 -9.95
CA ALA A 335 -29.74 31.40 -9.23
C ALA A 335 -28.45 31.50 -10.07
N VAL A 336 -28.16 30.53 -10.94
CA VAL A 336 -27.03 30.56 -11.88
C VAL A 336 -27.28 31.54 -13.01
N LEU A 337 -28.41 31.43 -13.73
CA LEU A 337 -28.73 32.25 -14.90
C LEU A 337 -28.84 33.74 -14.53
N ASN A 338 -29.34 34.08 -13.34
CA ASN A 338 -29.39 35.47 -12.86
C ASN A 338 -28.02 36.13 -12.65
N ARG A 339 -26.92 35.37 -12.73
CA ARG A 339 -25.55 35.91 -12.64
C ARG A 339 -24.98 36.33 -13.99
N PHE A 340 -25.69 36.06 -15.08
CA PHE A 340 -25.29 36.42 -16.42
C PHE A 340 -26.29 37.41 -17.04
N THR A 341 -25.82 38.31 -17.90
CA THR A 341 -26.65 39.29 -18.59
C THR A 341 -26.27 39.40 -20.06
N GLY A 342 -27.19 39.91 -20.88
CA GLY A 342 -26.94 40.19 -22.29
C GLY A 342 -26.42 38.99 -23.08
N LYS A 343 -25.30 39.17 -23.79
CA LYS A 343 -24.68 38.13 -24.64
C LYS A 343 -24.16 36.93 -23.83
N ASP A 344 -23.78 37.15 -22.56
CA ASP A 344 -23.21 36.11 -21.71
C ASP A 344 -24.31 35.14 -21.28
N LEU A 345 -25.50 35.68 -20.98
CA LEU A 345 -26.70 34.89 -20.70
C LEU A 345 -27.08 34.00 -21.88
N ILE A 346 -27.10 34.55 -23.11
CA ILE A 346 -27.47 33.79 -24.32
C ILE A 346 -26.59 32.55 -24.48
N VAL A 347 -25.28 32.66 -24.25
CA VAL A 347 -24.34 31.53 -24.34
C VAL A 347 -24.65 30.46 -23.29
N VAL A 348 -25.00 30.86 -22.06
CA VAL A 348 -25.34 29.91 -20.99
C VAL A 348 -26.69 29.25 -21.24
N GLU A 349 -27.68 29.98 -21.75
CA GLU A 349 -28.96 29.42 -22.18
C GLU A 349 -28.79 28.41 -23.33
N GLU A 350 -27.96 28.74 -24.33
CA GLU A 350 -27.61 27.83 -25.44
C GLU A 350 -26.93 26.57 -24.92
N ALA A 351 -25.94 26.71 -24.03
CA ALA A 351 -25.21 25.59 -23.46
C ALA A 351 -26.11 24.66 -22.63
N THR A 352 -26.94 25.23 -21.75
CA THR A 352 -27.79 24.46 -20.84
C THR A 352 -29.07 23.94 -21.51
N GLY A 353 -29.54 24.62 -22.55
CA GLY A 353 -30.86 24.39 -23.15
C GLY A 353 -32.02 24.90 -22.29
N ILE A 354 -31.75 25.81 -21.33
CA ILE A 354 -32.74 26.34 -20.39
C ILE A 354 -32.88 27.85 -20.61
N LYS A 355 -34.10 28.33 -20.84
CA LYS A 355 -34.41 29.76 -20.98
C LYS A 355 -34.70 30.41 -19.63
N GLN A 356 -34.07 31.55 -19.35
CA GLN A 356 -34.23 32.28 -18.09
C GLN A 356 -35.66 32.78 -17.90
N SER A 357 -36.32 33.21 -18.99
CA SER A 357 -37.73 33.64 -18.98
C SER A 357 -38.64 32.51 -18.49
N GLU A 358 -38.55 31.33 -19.08
CA GLU A 358 -39.34 30.14 -18.70
C GLU A 358 -39.09 29.71 -17.25
N LEU A 359 -37.87 29.91 -16.77
CA LEU A 359 -37.47 29.54 -15.43
C LEU A 359 -37.94 30.54 -14.37
N ASN A 360 -38.00 31.83 -14.70
CA ASN A 360 -38.51 32.88 -13.81
C ASN A 360 -39.99 32.68 -13.49
N ASP A 361 -40.77 32.25 -14.47
CA ASP A 361 -42.21 31.96 -14.28
C ASP A 361 -42.40 30.80 -13.30
N LYS A 362 -41.65 29.72 -13.46
CA LYS A 362 -41.68 28.54 -12.56
C LYS A 362 -41.23 28.89 -11.14
N VAL A 363 -40.14 29.65 -11.02
CA VAL A 363 -39.49 29.93 -9.73
C VAL A 363 -40.30 30.89 -8.86
N THR A 364 -41.14 31.75 -9.45
CA THR A 364 -41.99 32.68 -8.69
C THR A 364 -42.91 31.95 -7.72
N HIS A 365 -43.33 30.72 -8.03
CA HIS A 365 -44.16 29.88 -7.14
C HIS A 365 -43.33 29.13 -6.08
N PHE A 366 -42.05 28.86 -6.34
CA PHE A 366 -41.17 28.08 -5.45
C PHE A 366 -40.41 28.93 -4.43
N LYS A 367 -40.28 30.25 -4.67
CA LYS A 367 -39.66 31.21 -3.72
C LYS A 367 -40.37 31.31 -2.36
N ARG A 368 -41.50 30.62 -2.14
CA ARG A 368 -42.19 30.57 -0.84
C ARG A 368 -41.85 29.32 -0.01
N ILE A 369 -41.06 28.40 -0.53
CA ILE A 369 -40.72 27.13 0.14
C ILE A 369 -39.40 27.29 0.93
N ALA A 370 -39.53 27.48 2.25
CA ALA A 370 -38.41 27.80 3.14
C ALA A 370 -37.26 26.77 3.10
N VAL A 371 -37.59 25.48 2.99
CA VAL A 371 -36.58 24.40 2.97
C VAL A 371 -35.65 24.57 1.77
N THR A 372 -36.18 24.71 0.55
CA THR A 372 -35.37 24.78 -0.66
C THR A 372 -34.51 26.04 -0.72
N GLN A 373 -35.00 27.16 -0.15
CA GLN A 373 -34.22 28.38 0.00
C GLN A 373 -33.05 28.21 0.97
N SER A 374 -33.25 27.53 2.10
CA SER A 374 -32.16 27.21 3.02
C SER A 374 -31.04 26.43 2.33
N ILE A 375 -31.40 25.39 1.56
CA ILE A 375 -30.42 24.58 0.81
C ILE A 375 -29.63 25.43 -0.17
N LEU A 376 -30.31 26.31 -0.91
CA LEU A 376 -29.66 27.18 -1.89
C LEU A 376 -28.72 28.17 -1.19
N THR A 377 -29.19 28.81 -0.11
CA THR A 377 -28.40 29.77 0.69
C THR A 377 -27.16 29.14 1.29
N GLU A 378 -27.27 27.94 1.86
CA GLU A 378 -26.12 27.17 2.39
C GLU A 378 -25.05 26.88 1.33
N ASN A 379 -25.43 26.87 0.05
CA ASN A 379 -24.55 26.52 -1.06
C ASN A 379 -24.24 27.69 -2.01
N LEU A 380 -24.61 28.93 -1.67
CA LEU A 380 -24.36 30.11 -2.50
C LEU A 380 -22.88 30.27 -2.87
N LYS A 381 -21.96 30.06 -1.92
CA LYS A 381 -20.51 30.12 -2.19
C LYS A 381 -20.05 29.16 -3.27
N LYS A 382 -20.66 27.96 -3.38
CA LYS A 382 -20.35 26.99 -4.44
C LYS A 382 -20.89 27.43 -5.79
N ILE A 383 -22.06 28.07 -5.79
CA ILE A 383 -22.64 28.68 -6.99
C ILE A 383 -21.73 29.82 -7.45
N ASP A 384 -21.35 30.73 -6.56
CA ASP A 384 -20.45 31.85 -6.88
C ASP A 384 -19.09 31.34 -7.42
N GLY A 385 -18.53 30.30 -6.79
CA GLY A 385 -17.31 29.64 -7.28
C GLY A 385 -17.47 29.01 -8.67
N LEU A 386 -18.61 28.35 -8.94
CA LEU A 386 -18.93 27.84 -10.27
C LEU A 386 -18.95 28.98 -11.31
N ILE A 387 -19.61 30.09 -11.01
CA ILE A 387 -19.73 31.24 -11.92
C ILE A 387 -18.35 31.74 -12.33
N GLN A 388 -17.41 31.85 -11.38
CA GLN A 388 -16.03 32.23 -11.68
C GLN A 388 -15.36 31.26 -12.65
N THR A 389 -15.64 29.96 -12.57
CA THR A 389 -15.08 28.98 -13.51
C THR A 389 -15.74 28.96 -14.90
N VAL A 390 -16.95 29.52 -15.04
CA VAL A 390 -17.71 29.54 -16.30
C VAL A 390 -17.43 30.80 -17.11
N PHE A 391 -17.20 31.94 -16.45
CA PHE A 391 -16.89 33.21 -17.12
C PHE A 391 -15.77 33.12 -18.17
N PRO A 392 -14.61 32.48 -17.88
CA PRO A 392 -13.53 32.37 -18.85
C PRO A 392 -13.91 31.61 -20.12
N LEU A 393 -14.80 30.60 -20.00
CA LEU A 393 -15.29 29.82 -21.13
C LEU A 393 -16.21 30.67 -22.03
N ILE A 394 -17.09 31.48 -21.41
CA ILE A 394 -17.98 32.40 -22.12
C ILE A 394 -17.17 33.48 -22.84
N TYR A 395 -16.17 34.06 -22.18
CA TYR A 395 -15.33 35.10 -22.75
C TYR A 395 -14.62 34.60 -24.00
N ARG A 396 -14.11 33.37 -23.95
CA ARG A 396 -13.49 32.75 -25.14
C ARG A 396 -14.48 32.52 -26.27
N LEU A 397 -15.68 32.00 -25.98
CA LEU A 397 -16.73 31.82 -26.99
C LEU A 397 -17.15 33.11 -27.68
N GLN A 398 -16.96 34.24 -27.01
CA GLN A 398 -17.29 35.56 -27.52
C GLN A 398 -16.08 36.30 -28.13
N GLY A 399 -14.92 35.64 -28.22
CA GLY A 399 -13.69 36.24 -28.75
C GLY A 399 -13.06 37.31 -27.87
N ARG A 400 -13.39 37.35 -26.57
CA ARG A 400 -12.77 38.27 -25.61
C ARG A 400 -11.45 37.69 -25.10
N GLU A 401 -10.45 38.54 -24.88
CA GLU A 401 -9.22 38.13 -24.21
C GLU A 401 -9.44 37.91 -22.71
N LEU A 402 -8.77 36.90 -22.15
CA LEU A 402 -8.78 36.62 -20.72
C LEU A 402 -7.75 37.47 -19.99
N LEU A 403 -8.15 38.07 -18.88
CA LEU A 403 -7.24 38.72 -17.93
C LEU A 403 -6.36 37.66 -17.25
N GLU A 404 -5.14 38.04 -16.86
CA GLU A 404 -4.13 37.12 -16.30
C GLU A 404 -4.65 36.35 -15.07
N ASN A 405 -5.36 37.03 -14.17
CA ASN A 405 -5.99 36.41 -13.00
C ASN A 405 -7.07 35.37 -13.37
N GLN A 406 -7.78 35.56 -14.48
CA GLN A 406 -8.79 34.62 -14.98
C GLN A 406 -8.16 33.38 -15.64
N ARG A 407 -6.94 33.51 -16.18
CA ARG A 407 -6.16 32.39 -16.73
C ARG A 407 -5.62 31.48 -15.64
N ILE A 408 -5.24 32.06 -14.49
CA ILE A 408 -4.73 31.32 -13.33
C ILE A 408 -5.82 30.41 -12.72
N GLU A 409 -7.08 30.84 -12.72
CA GLU A 409 -8.20 30.07 -12.14
C GLU A 409 -8.75 28.96 -13.07
N LEU A 410 -8.39 28.98 -14.36
CA LEU A 410 -8.68 27.87 -15.27
C LEU A 410 -7.83 26.65 -14.89
N SER A 411 -8.45 25.59 -14.39
CA SER A 411 -7.81 24.28 -14.26
C SER A 411 -8.62 23.25 -15.03
N SER A 412 -7.94 22.32 -15.68
CA SER A 412 -8.52 21.05 -16.10
C SER A 412 -9.14 20.38 -14.86
N GLN A 413 -10.46 20.53 -14.66
CA GLN A 413 -11.17 19.79 -13.62
C GLN A 413 -10.92 18.29 -13.84
N LYS A 414 -10.62 17.43 -12.87
CA LYS A 414 -10.85 17.46 -11.42
C LYS A 414 -9.81 16.60 -10.67
N MET A 415 -8.56 16.50 -11.16
CA MET A 415 -7.54 15.67 -10.51
C MET A 415 -7.28 16.10 -9.05
N ALA A 416 -7.24 17.41 -8.81
CA ALA A 416 -7.13 17.97 -7.46
C ALA A 416 -8.32 17.61 -6.53
N CYS A 417 -9.50 17.29 -7.07
CA CYS A 417 -10.66 16.86 -6.27
C CYS A 417 -10.69 15.34 -6.06
N LEU A 418 -10.15 14.56 -6.99
CA LEU A 418 -10.12 13.10 -6.91
C LEU A 418 -9.07 12.63 -5.88
N ARG A 419 -7.92 13.30 -5.79
CA ARG A 419 -6.84 12.93 -4.86
C ARG A 419 -7.30 12.88 -3.39
N PRO A 420 -7.93 13.93 -2.81
CA PRO A 420 -8.44 13.85 -1.44
C PRO A 420 -9.45 12.72 -1.21
N ALA A 421 -10.30 12.42 -2.20
CA ALA A 421 -11.25 11.32 -2.12
C ALA A 421 -10.53 9.96 -2.09
N ILE A 422 -9.54 9.76 -2.97
CA ILE A 422 -8.70 8.55 -3.01
C ILE A 422 -7.89 8.41 -1.72
N TYR A 423 -7.32 9.50 -1.19
CA TYR A 423 -6.60 9.48 0.09
C TYR A 423 -7.48 8.97 1.21
N LYS A 424 -8.70 9.52 1.31
CA LYS A 424 -9.67 9.10 2.32
C LYS A 424 -10.09 7.64 2.16
N LEU A 425 -10.34 7.19 0.93
CA LEU A 425 -10.71 5.79 0.64
C LEU A 425 -9.56 4.83 0.98
N ARG A 426 -8.33 5.15 0.55
CA ARG A 426 -7.14 4.35 0.86
C ARG A 426 -6.88 4.31 2.35
N TYR A 427 -6.91 5.44 3.05
CA TYR A 427 -6.76 5.49 4.50
C TYR A 427 -7.76 4.55 5.20
N LYS A 428 -9.04 4.62 4.83
CA LYS A 428 -10.09 3.80 5.44
C LYS A 428 -9.78 2.31 5.30
N ILE A 429 -9.45 1.85 4.09
CA ILE A 429 -9.20 0.42 3.86
C ILE A 429 -7.88 -0.06 4.47
N ILE A 430 -6.82 0.77 4.41
CA ILE A 430 -5.53 0.51 5.10
C ILE A 430 -5.77 0.25 6.58
N ARG A 431 -6.52 1.15 7.22
CA ARG A 431 -6.81 1.06 8.66
C ARG A 431 -7.57 -0.22 8.99
N ILE A 432 -8.61 -0.55 8.21
CA ILE A 432 -9.43 -1.75 8.44
C ILE A 432 -8.59 -3.03 8.31
N ASP A 433 -7.70 -3.09 7.32
CA ASP A 433 -6.78 -4.21 7.19
C ASP A 433 -5.83 -4.33 8.38
N GLN A 434 -5.22 -3.25 8.82
CA GLN A 434 -4.33 -3.27 9.98
C GLN A 434 -5.07 -3.70 11.26
N GLU A 435 -6.31 -3.26 11.44
CA GLU A 435 -7.18 -3.72 12.52
C GLU A 435 -7.42 -5.25 12.44
N VAL A 436 -7.75 -5.76 11.25
CA VAL A 436 -7.97 -7.19 11.00
C VAL A 436 -6.70 -8.01 11.23
N GLN A 437 -5.54 -7.57 10.72
CA GLN A 437 -4.25 -8.21 10.93
C GLN A 437 -3.89 -8.28 12.42
N SER A 438 -4.11 -7.18 13.14
CA SER A 438 -3.83 -7.08 14.58
C SER A 438 -4.67 -8.08 15.37
N VAL A 439 -5.99 -8.12 15.15
CA VAL A 439 -6.91 -9.04 15.83
C VAL A 439 -6.51 -10.49 15.57
N ILE A 440 -6.31 -10.86 14.30
CA ILE A 440 -5.92 -12.23 13.93
C ILE A 440 -4.59 -12.59 14.60
N LYS A 441 -3.58 -11.72 14.51
CA LYS A 441 -2.26 -11.97 15.07
C LYS A 441 -2.31 -12.19 16.57
N VAL A 442 -3.02 -11.34 17.32
CA VAL A 442 -3.15 -11.45 18.79
C VAL A 442 -3.78 -12.78 19.18
N VAL A 443 -4.89 -13.13 18.53
CA VAL A 443 -5.61 -14.36 18.83
C VAL A 443 -4.73 -15.58 18.56
N LEU A 444 -3.98 -15.58 17.46
CA LEU A 444 -3.04 -16.65 17.13
C LEU A 444 -1.84 -16.71 18.07
N GLU A 445 -1.26 -15.58 18.45
CA GLU A 445 -0.13 -15.53 19.39
C GLU A 445 -0.56 -16.00 20.79
N ASN A 446 -1.74 -15.58 21.26
CA ASN A 446 -2.31 -16.03 22.54
C ASN A 446 -2.60 -17.53 22.53
N THR A 447 -3.18 -18.02 21.44
CA THR A 447 -3.43 -19.46 21.23
C THR A 447 -2.12 -20.22 21.23
N PHE A 448 -1.14 -19.78 20.43
CA PHE A 448 0.18 -20.40 20.35
C PHE A 448 0.89 -20.43 21.72
N ASN A 449 0.88 -19.31 22.44
CA ASN A 449 1.52 -19.21 23.76
C ASN A 449 0.84 -20.13 24.79
N SER A 450 -0.49 -20.27 24.72
CA SER A 450 -1.25 -21.19 25.57
C SER A 450 -0.87 -22.65 25.29
N ILE A 451 -0.77 -23.04 24.01
CA ILE A 451 -0.31 -24.37 23.61
C ILE A 451 1.15 -24.57 24.03
N LYS A 452 2.01 -23.56 23.86
CA LYS A 452 3.45 -23.62 24.19
C LYS A 452 3.71 -23.80 25.69
N LYS A 453 2.90 -23.18 26.55
CA LYS A 453 2.98 -23.38 28.01
C LYS A 453 2.72 -24.85 28.38
N ASN A 454 1.80 -25.50 27.67
CA ASN A 454 1.39 -26.88 27.93
C ASN A 454 2.26 -27.93 27.22
N LEU A 455 2.84 -27.57 26.07
CA LEU A 455 3.65 -28.45 25.25
C LEU A 455 5.08 -27.89 25.11
N LYS A 456 6.01 -28.41 25.92
CA LYS A 456 7.45 -28.12 25.83
C LYS A 456 8.09 -28.83 24.62
N LEU A 457 7.65 -28.45 23.41
CA LEU A 457 8.10 -29.05 22.15
C LEU A 457 8.98 -28.09 21.35
N ASN A 458 10.13 -28.60 20.90
CA ASN A 458 10.93 -27.92 19.88
C ASN A 458 10.12 -27.86 18.57
N ASN A 459 10.12 -26.71 17.89
CA ASN A 459 9.41 -26.46 16.62
C ASN A 459 7.87 -26.43 16.68
N LEU A 460 7.25 -26.29 17.86
CA LEU A 460 5.79 -26.21 18.03
C LEU A 460 5.11 -25.19 17.10
N LYS A 461 5.77 -24.06 16.81
CA LYS A 461 5.24 -22.98 15.94
C LYS A 461 4.85 -23.49 14.55
N SER A 462 5.67 -24.35 13.95
CA SER A 462 5.39 -24.92 12.61
C SER A 462 4.21 -25.90 12.62
N PHE A 463 4.05 -26.67 13.70
CA PHE A 463 2.90 -27.57 13.86
C PHE A 463 1.60 -26.79 14.05
N PHE A 464 1.64 -25.77 14.90
CA PHE A 464 0.51 -24.87 15.15
C PHE A 464 -0.03 -24.23 13.88
N TYR A 465 0.83 -23.58 13.08
CA TYR A 465 0.37 -22.94 11.84
C TYR A 465 -0.13 -23.96 10.81
N HIS A 466 0.52 -25.11 10.67
CA HIS A 466 0.03 -26.14 9.74
C HIS A 466 -1.40 -26.59 10.09
N MET A 467 -1.69 -26.81 11.38
CA MET A 467 -3.04 -27.19 11.80
C MET A 467 -4.08 -26.11 11.49
N ILE A 468 -3.71 -24.84 11.61
CA ILE A 468 -4.55 -23.72 11.19
C ILE A 468 -4.79 -23.78 9.68
N PHE A 469 -3.74 -23.94 8.87
CA PHE A 469 -3.86 -23.96 7.42
C PHE A 469 -4.69 -25.14 6.89
N GLU A 470 -4.53 -26.34 7.45
CA GLU A 470 -5.31 -27.52 7.06
C GLU A 470 -6.82 -27.26 7.15
N GLN A 471 -7.27 -26.45 8.10
CA GLN A 471 -8.68 -26.11 8.33
C GLN A 471 -9.19 -24.92 7.50
N LEU A 472 -8.35 -24.33 6.66
CA LEU A 472 -8.70 -23.23 5.76
C LEU A 472 -8.78 -23.73 4.31
N ASN A 473 -9.70 -23.19 3.52
CA ASN A 473 -9.74 -23.41 2.08
C ASN A 473 -8.63 -22.60 1.36
N ASN A 474 -8.33 -22.91 0.09
CA ASN A 474 -7.22 -22.26 -0.63
C ASN A 474 -7.30 -20.73 -0.67
N SER A 475 -8.49 -20.16 -0.87
CA SER A 475 -8.69 -18.70 -0.88
C SER A 475 -8.33 -18.09 0.48
N MET A 476 -8.86 -18.65 1.57
CA MET A 476 -8.57 -18.21 2.93
C MET A 476 -7.11 -18.43 3.31
N ARG A 477 -6.48 -19.54 2.89
CA ARG A 477 -5.05 -19.79 3.11
C ARG A 477 -4.21 -18.67 2.49
N THR A 478 -4.52 -18.26 1.27
CA THR A 478 -3.84 -17.14 0.61
C THR A 478 -4.01 -15.85 1.40
N PHE A 479 -5.23 -15.50 1.83
CA PHE A 479 -5.46 -14.34 2.71
C PHE A 479 -4.66 -14.44 4.00
N PHE A 480 -4.68 -15.59 4.65
CA PHE A 480 -3.98 -15.82 5.91
C PHE A 480 -2.46 -15.69 5.77
N CYS A 481 -1.90 -16.25 4.69
CA CYS A 481 -0.49 -16.13 4.35
C CYS A 481 -0.11 -14.67 4.13
N LYS A 482 -0.94 -13.90 3.40
CA LYS A 482 -0.72 -12.48 3.14
C LYS A 482 -0.82 -11.63 4.40
N LEU A 483 -1.91 -11.78 5.16
CA LEU A 483 -2.18 -11.02 6.39
C LEU A 483 -1.14 -11.25 7.49
N LEU A 484 -0.60 -12.46 7.58
CA LEU A 484 0.34 -12.82 8.64
C LEU A 484 1.80 -12.93 8.17
N ASN A 485 2.04 -12.66 6.88
CA ASN A 485 3.32 -12.88 6.22
C ASN A 485 3.91 -14.27 6.57
N ILE A 486 3.14 -15.31 6.27
CA ILE A 486 3.55 -16.71 6.41
C ILE A 486 3.85 -17.22 5.00
N SER A 487 5.10 -17.61 4.75
CA SER A 487 5.45 -18.16 3.45
C SER A 487 4.66 -19.44 3.14
N SER A 488 4.26 -19.63 1.88
CA SER A 488 3.63 -20.87 1.40
C SER A 488 4.48 -22.13 1.70
N PHE A 489 5.78 -21.96 1.89
CA PHE A 489 6.69 -23.03 2.32
C PHE A 489 6.51 -23.45 3.80
N GLN A 490 5.92 -22.62 4.65
CA GLN A 490 5.51 -23.00 6.01
C GLN A 490 4.19 -23.78 6.03
N THR A 491 3.43 -23.79 4.92
CA THR A 491 2.15 -24.51 4.81
C THR A 491 2.28 -25.93 4.28
N ASN A 492 3.38 -26.27 3.60
CA ASN A 492 3.62 -27.62 3.05
C ASN A 492 3.96 -28.65 4.16
N ARG A 493 3.07 -29.65 4.34
CA ARG A 493 3.19 -30.74 5.33
C ARG A 493 4.50 -31.52 5.22
N LYS A 494 4.95 -31.83 4.00
CA LYS A 494 6.17 -32.61 3.74
C LYS A 494 7.43 -31.80 4.08
N VAL A 495 7.43 -30.50 3.82
CA VAL A 495 8.51 -29.55 4.20
C VAL A 495 8.56 -29.34 5.72
N ARG A 496 7.41 -29.25 6.39
CA ARG A 496 7.29 -29.15 7.86
C ARG A 496 7.96 -30.34 8.56
N GLU A 497 7.66 -31.55 8.10
CA GLU A 497 8.22 -32.80 8.65
C GLU A 497 9.73 -32.91 8.42
N LEU A 498 10.25 -32.27 7.37
CA LEU A 498 11.68 -32.13 7.10
C LEU A 498 12.34 -30.97 7.91
N LYS A 499 11.60 -29.90 8.22
CA LYS A 499 12.02 -28.74 9.04
C LYS A 499 12.16 -29.03 10.54
N VAL A 500 11.57 -30.11 11.05
CA VAL A 500 11.78 -30.58 12.45
C VAL A 500 13.28 -30.77 12.75
N ASN A 501 14.13 -30.89 11.72
CA ASN A 501 15.58 -30.72 11.82
C ASN A 501 16.02 -29.26 11.53
N GLN A 502 15.93 -28.37 12.52
CA GLN A 502 16.30 -26.94 12.47
C GLN A 502 17.59 -26.59 11.70
N ARG A 503 18.62 -27.44 11.73
CA ARG A 503 19.89 -27.25 10.99
C ARG A 503 19.74 -27.32 9.46
N ALA A 504 18.62 -27.82 8.95
CA ALA A 504 18.35 -27.94 7.51
C ALA A 504 17.91 -26.61 6.90
N HIS A 505 17.14 -25.82 7.65
CA HIS A 505 16.47 -24.64 7.10
C HIS A 505 17.44 -23.50 6.83
N SER A 506 18.39 -23.25 7.75
CA SER A 506 19.46 -22.27 7.56
C SER A 506 20.41 -22.65 6.42
N SER A 507 20.66 -23.95 6.20
CA SER A 507 21.39 -24.41 5.00
C SER A 507 20.57 -24.25 3.72
N LEU A 508 19.25 -24.42 3.79
CA LEU A 508 18.35 -24.33 2.62
C LEU A 508 18.04 -22.89 2.17
N GLU A 509 18.22 -21.89 3.02
CA GLU A 509 18.09 -20.48 2.62
C GLU A 509 19.26 -20.00 1.76
N GLY A 510 20.50 -20.42 2.07
CA GLY A 510 21.64 -20.19 1.17
C GLY A 510 21.51 -20.94 -0.17
N ILE A 511 20.80 -22.07 -0.14
CA ILE A 511 20.49 -22.89 -1.32
C ILE A 511 19.32 -22.30 -2.14
N ALA A 512 18.43 -21.49 -1.56
CA ALA A 512 17.25 -20.99 -2.26
C ALA A 512 17.59 -20.04 -3.42
N SER A 513 18.57 -19.15 -3.22
CA SER A 513 19.11 -18.30 -4.29
C SER A 513 19.72 -19.16 -5.42
N ALA A 514 20.49 -20.17 -5.03
CA ALA A 514 21.13 -21.11 -5.94
C ALA A 514 20.10 -21.92 -6.77
N ILE A 515 19.00 -22.35 -6.14
CA ILE A 515 17.89 -23.04 -6.81
C ILE A 515 17.15 -22.13 -7.76
N ASN A 516 16.88 -20.87 -7.40
CA ASN A 516 16.22 -19.92 -8.30
C ASN A 516 17.09 -19.61 -9.52
N GLN A 517 18.40 -19.40 -9.31
CA GLN A 517 19.36 -19.21 -10.40
C GLN A 517 19.41 -20.45 -11.31
N LEU A 518 19.52 -21.65 -10.73
CA LEU A 518 19.51 -22.89 -11.49
C LEU A 518 18.19 -23.10 -12.23
N SER A 519 17.04 -22.82 -11.62
CA SER A 519 15.74 -22.97 -12.26
C SER A 519 15.62 -22.05 -13.48
N ASN A 520 16.01 -20.78 -13.35
CA ASN A 520 16.03 -19.84 -14.46
C ASN A 520 16.97 -20.29 -15.59
N GLN A 521 18.15 -20.82 -15.25
CA GLN A 521 19.09 -21.34 -16.25
C GLN A 521 18.56 -22.60 -16.94
N ILE A 522 17.88 -23.48 -16.20
CA ILE A 522 17.24 -24.69 -16.74
C ILE A 522 16.10 -24.31 -17.67
N HIS A 523 15.27 -23.34 -17.29
CA HIS A 523 14.18 -22.83 -18.12
C HIS A 523 14.71 -22.25 -19.45
N GLN A 524 15.76 -21.42 -19.38
CA GLN A 524 16.41 -20.88 -20.57
C GLN A 524 17.01 -21.99 -21.45
N ALA A 525 17.62 -23.02 -20.86
CA ALA A 525 18.18 -24.16 -21.60
C ALA A 525 17.12 -25.15 -22.12
N ALA A 526 15.91 -25.14 -21.54
CA ALA A 526 14.76 -25.89 -22.02
C ALA A 526 14.11 -25.22 -23.23
N ILE A 527 14.05 -23.89 -23.25
CA ILE A 527 13.52 -23.10 -24.38
C ILE A 527 14.53 -23.03 -25.53
N ASN A 528 15.82 -22.84 -25.22
CA ASN A 528 16.91 -22.73 -26.19
C ASN A 528 17.99 -23.79 -25.92
N PRO A 529 17.88 -24.99 -26.52
CA PRO A 529 18.84 -26.06 -26.36
C PRO A 529 20.23 -25.66 -26.88
N THR A 530 21.10 -25.19 -25.99
CA THR A 530 22.53 -24.99 -26.28
C THR A 530 23.35 -26.14 -25.71
N SER A 531 24.59 -26.32 -26.15
CA SER A 531 25.54 -27.38 -25.73
C SER A 531 25.97 -27.31 -24.24
N LYS A 532 25.23 -26.60 -23.38
CA LYS A 532 25.58 -26.30 -21.98
C LYS A 532 24.96 -27.27 -20.96
N TYR A 533 24.39 -28.41 -21.38
CA TYR A 533 23.77 -29.36 -20.47
C TYR A 533 24.77 -29.99 -19.48
N GLU A 534 26.00 -30.28 -19.91
CA GLU A 534 27.05 -30.79 -19.03
C GLU A 534 27.48 -29.77 -17.98
N ASP A 535 27.49 -28.48 -18.32
CA ASP A 535 27.79 -27.39 -17.38
C ASP A 535 26.67 -27.24 -16.33
N LEU A 536 25.41 -27.32 -16.76
CA LEU A 536 24.25 -27.35 -15.86
C LEU A 536 24.25 -28.57 -14.93
N GLN A 537 24.60 -29.74 -15.44
CA GLN A 537 24.70 -30.96 -14.65
C GLN A 537 25.81 -30.86 -13.59
N LYS A 538 26.97 -30.30 -13.96
CA LYS A 538 28.08 -30.02 -13.03
C LYS A 538 27.67 -29.01 -11.96
N LYS A 539 26.95 -27.94 -12.33
CA LYS A 539 26.46 -26.92 -11.40
C LYS A 539 25.43 -27.47 -10.40
N ILE A 540 24.47 -28.26 -10.88
CA ILE A 540 23.51 -28.96 -9.99
C ILE A 540 24.31 -29.83 -9.02
N SER A 541 25.20 -30.69 -9.53
CA SER A 541 25.98 -31.61 -8.71
C SER A 541 26.86 -30.92 -7.67
N ALA A 542 27.50 -29.80 -8.02
CA ALA A 542 28.34 -29.01 -7.12
C ALA A 542 27.55 -28.32 -6.00
N GLN A 543 26.27 -28.02 -6.22
CA GLN A 543 25.40 -27.39 -5.24
C GLN A 543 24.59 -28.40 -4.41
N LEU A 544 24.65 -29.70 -4.72
CA LEU A 544 23.94 -30.71 -3.95
C LEU A 544 24.53 -30.83 -2.53
N PRO A 545 23.69 -30.71 -1.49
CA PRO A 545 24.15 -30.89 -0.11
C PRO A 545 24.67 -32.30 0.16
N SER A 546 25.70 -32.41 1.00
CA SER A 546 26.31 -33.70 1.40
C SER A 546 25.36 -34.61 2.19
N ARG A 547 24.39 -34.05 2.92
CA ARG A 547 23.39 -34.85 3.66
C ARG A 547 22.26 -35.33 2.75
N LYS A 548 21.97 -36.63 2.75
CA LYS A 548 20.92 -37.28 1.94
C LYS A 548 19.55 -36.56 2.03
N SER A 549 19.09 -36.20 3.22
CA SER A 549 17.82 -35.47 3.40
C SER A 549 17.82 -34.07 2.78
N TYR A 550 18.98 -33.42 2.71
CA TYR A 550 19.12 -32.07 2.13
C TYR A 550 19.26 -32.13 0.61
N LYS A 551 19.93 -33.17 0.08
CA LYS A 551 19.96 -33.49 -1.34
C LYS A 551 18.55 -33.70 -1.91
N ILE A 552 17.73 -34.50 -1.20
CA ILE A 552 16.33 -34.75 -1.57
C ILE A 552 15.51 -33.45 -1.58
N LEU A 553 15.67 -32.60 -0.56
CA LEU A 553 14.98 -31.30 -0.47
C LEU A 553 15.41 -30.30 -1.54
N PHE A 554 16.72 -30.25 -1.84
CA PHE A 554 17.28 -29.41 -2.91
C PHE A 554 16.63 -29.76 -4.25
N LEU A 555 16.63 -31.04 -4.60
CA LEU A 555 16.06 -31.52 -5.85
C LEU A 555 14.55 -31.28 -5.92
N LYS A 556 13.81 -31.54 -4.83
CA LYS A 556 12.37 -31.27 -4.81
C LYS A 556 12.05 -29.80 -5.08
N ARG A 557 12.80 -28.89 -4.46
CA ARG A 557 12.57 -27.46 -4.62
C ARG A 557 12.96 -26.96 -6.01
N LEU A 558 13.96 -27.58 -6.64
CA LEU A 558 14.28 -27.34 -8.04
C LEU A 558 13.13 -27.76 -8.97
N PHE A 559 12.50 -28.91 -8.72
CA PHE A 559 11.28 -29.35 -9.43
C PHE A 559 10.07 -28.44 -9.19
N GLU A 560 9.89 -27.91 -7.98
CA GLU A 560 8.79 -26.97 -7.66
C GLU A 560 8.97 -25.58 -8.30
N GLN A 561 10.20 -25.18 -8.57
CA GLN A 561 10.53 -23.91 -9.24
C GLN A 561 10.54 -24.02 -10.77
N ALA A 562 10.37 -25.22 -11.31
CA ALA A 562 10.24 -25.45 -12.74
C ALA A 562 9.02 -24.69 -13.29
N GLN A 563 9.21 -23.91 -14.34
CA GLN A 563 8.15 -23.06 -14.92
C GLN A 563 7.29 -23.83 -15.92
N SER A 564 7.79 -24.97 -16.42
CA SER A 564 7.12 -25.80 -17.40
C SER A 564 7.35 -27.30 -17.15
N GLN A 565 6.56 -28.15 -17.82
CA GLN A 565 6.79 -29.60 -17.81
C GLN A 565 8.11 -29.99 -18.50
N ILE A 566 8.56 -29.18 -19.46
CA ILE A 566 9.83 -29.38 -20.17
C ILE A 566 10.99 -29.18 -19.19
N ASP A 567 10.93 -28.16 -18.34
CA ASP A 567 11.91 -27.88 -17.29
C ASP A 567 12.01 -29.09 -16.34
N LYS A 568 10.88 -29.66 -15.92
CA LYS A 568 10.85 -30.85 -15.05
C LYS A 568 11.52 -32.06 -15.71
N ASN A 569 11.25 -32.30 -16.99
CA ASN A 569 11.89 -33.39 -17.72
C ASN A 569 13.41 -33.18 -17.82
N LEU A 570 13.85 -31.94 -18.03
CA LEU A 570 15.27 -31.57 -18.06
C LEU A 570 15.92 -31.73 -16.68
N ILE A 571 15.26 -31.31 -15.60
CA ILE A 571 15.73 -31.53 -14.22
C ILE A 571 15.89 -33.02 -13.94
N ALA A 572 14.94 -33.85 -14.36
CA ALA A 572 15.02 -35.30 -14.18
C ALA A 572 16.24 -35.89 -14.92
N LYS A 573 16.49 -35.44 -16.15
CA LYS A 573 17.65 -35.85 -16.94
C LYS A 573 18.97 -35.41 -16.30
N LEU A 574 19.06 -34.17 -15.82
CA LEU A 574 20.29 -33.60 -15.24
C LEU A 574 20.59 -34.13 -13.83
N SER A 575 19.56 -34.37 -13.02
CA SER A 575 19.73 -34.83 -11.63
C SER A 575 19.73 -36.35 -11.48
N GLY A 576 19.35 -37.09 -12.54
CA GLY A 576 19.20 -38.54 -12.51
C GLY A 576 18.07 -39.04 -11.60
N ASN A 577 17.16 -38.15 -11.17
CA ASN A 577 16.02 -38.50 -10.33
C ASN A 577 14.76 -37.84 -10.90
N THR A 578 13.71 -38.62 -11.12
CA THR A 578 12.39 -38.08 -11.47
C THR A 578 11.74 -37.41 -10.26
N GLU A 579 10.77 -36.52 -10.49
CA GLU A 579 10.01 -35.89 -9.41
C GLU A 579 9.34 -36.96 -8.52
N ASP A 580 8.82 -38.04 -9.11
CA ASP A 580 8.17 -39.14 -8.40
C ASP A 580 9.15 -39.97 -7.56
N GLN A 581 10.37 -40.18 -8.04
CA GLN A 581 11.43 -40.81 -7.24
C GLN A 581 11.84 -39.93 -6.07
N ILE A 582 11.93 -38.61 -6.26
CA ILE A 582 12.20 -37.67 -5.18
C ILE A 582 11.04 -37.67 -4.17
N ASN A 583 9.79 -37.63 -4.64
CA ASN A 583 8.60 -37.73 -3.78
C ASN A 583 8.60 -39.04 -2.98
N SER A 584 8.94 -40.16 -3.62
CA SER A 584 9.03 -41.48 -2.97
C SER A 584 10.15 -41.54 -1.92
N GLN A 585 11.31 -40.92 -2.21
CA GLN A 585 12.42 -40.81 -1.24
C GLN A 585 12.06 -39.92 -0.05
N ILE A 586 11.30 -38.84 -0.28
CA ILE A 586 10.71 -38.01 0.78
C ILE A 586 9.76 -38.86 1.62
N ASP A 587 8.84 -39.57 0.99
CA ASP A 587 7.81 -40.37 1.66
C ASP A 587 8.44 -41.52 2.48
N ALA A 588 9.49 -42.18 1.98
CA ALA A 588 10.26 -43.16 2.74
C ALA A 588 11.02 -42.54 3.93
N THR A 589 11.58 -41.33 3.76
CA THR A 589 12.26 -40.59 4.83
C THR A 589 11.28 -40.13 5.92
N ILE A 590 10.07 -39.74 5.51
CA ILE A 590 8.95 -39.36 6.37
C ILE A 590 8.43 -40.58 7.12
N ALA A 591 8.16 -41.70 6.44
CA ALA A 591 7.66 -42.95 7.02
C ALA A 591 8.57 -43.47 8.15
N ASN A 592 9.90 -43.43 7.95
CA ASN A 592 10.88 -43.80 8.97
C ASN A 592 10.91 -42.88 10.20
N LYS A 593 10.40 -41.64 10.10
CA LYS A 593 10.32 -40.66 11.20
C LYS A 593 8.89 -40.44 11.73
N TYR A 594 7.89 -41.00 11.06
CA TYR A 594 6.46 -40.76 11.23
C TYR A 594 5.94 -41.12 12.64
N LYS A 595 6.58 -42.07 13.33
CA LYS A 595 6.22 -42.44 14.71
C LYS A 595 6.37 -41.28 15.72
N LYS A 596 7.25 -40.29 15.49
CA LYS A 596 7.42 -39.13 16.37
C LYS A 596 6.49 -37.95 16.03
N THR A 597 6.11 -37.77 14.77
CA THR A 597 5.27 -36.66 14.28
C THR A 597 3.77 -36.90 14.50
N LEU A 598 3.28 -38.13 14.29
CA LEU A 598 1.90 -38.53 14.63
C LEU A 598 1.56 -38.27 16.09
N SER A 599 2.52 -38.48 17.00
CA SER A 599 2.37 -38.20 18.43
C SER A 599 2.13 -36.72 18.75
N ILE A 600 2.61 -35.78 17.94
CA ILE A 600 2.53 -34.34 18.24
C ILE A 600 1.23 -33.76 17.72
N ASP A 601 0.87 -34.05 16.46
CA ASP A 601 -0.42 -33.64 15.88
C ASP A 601 -1.59 -34.23 16.70
N GLN A 602 -1.48 -35.49 17.15
CA GLN A 602 -2.47 -36.09 18.06
C GLN A 602 -2.52 -35.40 19.44
N LYS A 603 -1.38 -35.00 20.01
CA LYS A 603 -1.34 -34.29 21.31
C LYS A 603 -1.98 -32.90 21.23
N ILE A 604 -1.69 -32.15 20.17
CA ILE A 604 -2.30 -30.82 19.97
C ILE A 604 -3.81 -30.99 19.70
N ASN A 605 -4.20 -31.93 18.82
CA ASN A 605 -5.62 -32.18 18.55
C ASN A 605 -6.40 -32.63 19.79
N ARG A 606 -5.86 -33.54 20.60
CA ARG A 606 -6.55 -34.05 21.80
C ARG A 606 -6.79 -32.97 22.86
N HIS A 607 -5.88 -32.02 23.03
CA HIS A 607 -5.93 -31.08 24.16
C HIS A 607 -6.24 -29.65 23.76
N HIS A 608 -6.08 -29.28 22.50
CA HIS A 608 -6.13 -27.89 22.05
C HIS A 608 -6.91 -27.66 20.75
N ALA A 609 -7.61 -28.68 20.21
CA ALA A 609 -8.43 -28.52 18.99
C ALA A 609 -9.45 -27.39 19.11
N LYS A 610 -10.17 -27.31 20.24
CA LYS A 610 -11.15 -26.24 20.49
C LYS A 610 -10.51 -24.85 20.47
N LEU A 611 -9.36 -24.68 21.11
CA LEU A 611 -8.64 -23.40 21.14
C LEU A 611 -8.19 -22.96 19.74
N ILE A 612 -7.78 -23.91 18.90
CA ILE A 612 -7.41 -23.67 17.50
C ILE A 612 -8.65 -23.32 16.67
N ASP A 613 -9.75 -24.02 16.87
CA ASP A 613 -11.01 -23.75 16.15
C ASP A 613 -11.58 -22.37 16.51
N ASP A 614 -11.58 -22.01 17.81
CA ASP A 614 -11.98 -20.68 18.28
C ASP A 614 -11.13 -19.59 17.61
N ALA A 615 -9.81 -19.77 17.55
CA ALA A 615 -8.90 -18.85 16.89
C ALA A 615 -9.16 -18.72 15.38
N LEU A 616 -9.43 -19.84 14.71
CA LEU A 616 -9.78 -19.88 13.29
C LEU A 616 -11.11 -19.21 13.01
N ASN A 617 -12.12 -19.41 13.86
CA ASN A 617 -13.43 -18.79 13.71
C ASN A 617 -13.35 -17.27 13.84
N VAL A 618 -12.53 -16.75 14.77
CA VAL A 618 -12.24 -15.31 14.83
C VAL A 618 -11.60 -14.84 13.52
N ALA A 619 -10.57 -15.54 13.05
CA ALA A 619 -9.85 -15.09 11.87
C ALA A 619 -10.67 -15.16 10.56
N LYS A 620 -11.51 -16.19 10.40
CA LYS A 620 -12.46 -16.30 9.28
C LYS A 620 -13.44 -15.12 9.28
N ARG A 621 -13.98 -14.77 10.45
CA ARG A 621 -14.89 -13.62 10.60
C ARG A 621 -14.22 -12.30 10.24
N GLU A 622 -12.99 -12.07 10.70
CA GLU A 622 -12.26 -10.83 10.38
C GLU A 622 -11.87 -10.75 8.88
N ILE A 623 -11.52 -11.87 8.24
CA ILE A 623 -11.27 -11.90 6.79
C ILE A 623 -12.55 -11.55 6.00
N VAL A 624 -13.70 -12.12 6.38
CA VAL A 624 -14.98 -11.79 5.73
C VAL A 624 -15.34 -10.31 5.91
N LYS A 625 -15.04 -9.73 7.09
CA LYS A 625 -15.20 -8.30 7.34
C LYS A 625 -14.32 -7.47 6.39
N LEU A 626 -13.04 -7.82 6.22
CA LEU A 626 -12.12 -7.15 5.31
C LEU A 626 -12.58 -7.23 3.84
N GLN A 627 -13.08 -8.39 3.42
CA GLN A 627 -13.63 -8.57 2.06
C GLN A 627 -14.81 -7.61 1.80
N LYS A 628 -15.77 -7.53 2.74
CA LYS A 628 -16.90 -6.59 2.62
C LYS A 628 -16.47 -5.13 2.57
N GLU A 629 -15.46 -4.75 3.36
CA GLU A 629 -14.95 -3.38 3.33
C GLU A 629 -14.16 -3.08 2.04
N THR A 630 -13.55 -4.10 1.42
CA THR A 630 -12.93 -4.00 0.09
C THR A 630 -13.99 -3.77 -0.99
N GLU A 631 -15.12 -4.48 -0.93
CA GLU A 631 -16.24 -4.27 -1.87
C GLU A 631 -16.82 -2.86 -1.73
N LYS A 632 -16.97 -2.36 -0.50
CA LYS A 632 -17.38 -0.97 -0.26
C LYS A 632 -16.35 0.03 -0.79
N PHE A 633 -15.05 -0.24 -0.62
CA PHE A 633 -13.99 0.60 -1.17
C PHE A 633 -14.10 0.68 -2.71
N GLN A 634 -14.27 -0.46 -3.38
CA GLN A 634 -14.42 -0.53 -4.84
C GLN A 634 -15.64 0.24 -5.33
N GLY A 635 -16.79 0.05 -4.68
CA GLY A 635 -18.02 0.77 -5.00
C GLY A 635 -17.88 2.29 -4.82
N GLN A 636 -17.28 2.71 -3.69
CA GLN A 636 -17.03 4.12 -3.43
C GLN A 636 -16.03 4.73 -4.41
N LEU A 637 -14.96 4.00 -4.75
CA LEU A 637 -13.99 4.44 -5.76
C LEU A 637 -14.65 4.64 -7.12
N MET A 638 -15.48 3.69 -7.57
CA MET A 638 -16.24 3.81 -8.81
C MET A 638 -17.16 5.04 -8.80
N MET A 639 -17.86 5.27 -7.70
CA MET A 639 -18.72 6.44 -7.53
C MET A 639 -17.90 7.74 -7.58
N GLU A 640 -16.79 7.82 -6.84
CA GLU A 640 -15.93 9.01 -6.81
C GLU A 640 -15.31 9.28 -8.20
N LEU A 641 -14.85 8.25 -8.91
CA LEU A 641 -14.44 8.34 -10.33
C LEU A 641 -15.58 8.88 -11.19
N ARG A 642 -16.77 8.28 -11.13
CA ARG A 642 -17.92 8.74 -11.92
C ARG A 642 -18.27 10.21 -11.63
N THR A 643 -18.32 10.60 -10.36
CA THR A 643 -18.68 11.97 -9.96
C THR A 643 -17.58 12.99 -10.26
N SER A 644 -16.31 12.59 -10.19
CA SER A 644 -15.19 13.45 -10.58
C SER A 644 -15.19 13.71 -12.08
N HIS A 645 -15.71 12.76 -12.85
CA HIS A 645 -15.93 12.86 -14.29
C HIS A 645 -17.22 13.60 -14.66
N GLY A 646 -18.00 14.08 -13.68
CA GLY A 646 -19.27 14.77 -13.91
C GLY A 646 -20.35 13.87 -14.53
N MET A 647 -20.21 12.54 -14.42
CA MET A 647 -21.16 11.60 -15.03
C MET A 647 -22.30 11.29 -14.06
N THR A 648 -23.54 11.33 -14.55
CA THR A 648 -24.67 10.69 -13.86
C THR A 648 -24.62 9.18 -14.06
N GLN A 649 -25.36 8.41 -13.27
CA GLN A 649 -25.48 6.96 -13.47
C GLN A 649 -25.96 6.63 -14.90
N LYS A 650 -26.98 7.35 -15.40
CA LYS A 650 -27.52 7.17 -16.76
C LYS A 650 -26.47 7.43 -17.85
N ILE A 651 -25.67 8.48 -17.69
CA ILE A 651 -24.58 8.79 -18.64
C ILE A 651 -23.54 7.69 -18.63
N PHE A 652 -23.10 7.27 -17.44
CA PHE A 652 -22.11 6.20 -17.29
C PHE A 652 -22.60 4.89 -17.92
N GLN A 653 -23.85 4.49 -17.69
CA GLN A 653 -24.41 3.26 -18.26
C GLN A 653 -24.50 3.31 -19.78
N SER A 654 -24.89 4.45 -20.36
CA SER A 654 -24.91 4.64 -21.81
C SER A 654 -23.51 4.45 -22.39
N LEU A 655 -22.50 5.06 -21.77
CA LEU A 655 -21.10 4.92 -22.16
C LEU A 655 -20.60 3.48 -21.98
N TYR A 656 -20.93 2.84 -20.87
CA TYR A 656 -20.60 1.45 -20.57
C TYR A 656 -21.17 0.51 -21.62
N LYS A 657 -22.47 0.66 -21.96
CA LYS A 657 -23.14 -0.13 -23.00
C LYS A 657 -22.52 0.10 -24.37
N LYS A 658 -22.11 1.33 -24.68
CA LYS A 658 -21.44 1.67 -25.95
C LYS A 658 -20.06 0.99 -26.05
N LYS A 659 -19.25 1.02 -24.99
CA LYS A 659 -17.91 0.38 -24.98
C LYS A 659 -17.99 -1.15 -24.81
N ASN A 660 -19.00 -1.67 -24.11
CA ASN A 660 -19.14 -3.08 -23.75
C ASN A 660 -20.53 -3.64 -24.13
N PRO A 661 -20.87 -3.73 -25.42
CA PRO A 661 -22.22 -4.10 -25.87
C PRO A 661 -22.66 -5.51 -25.46
N GLY A 662 -21.71 -6.44 -25.25
CA GLY A 662 -21.98 -7.80 -24.77
C GLY A 662 -22.28 -7.92 -23.28
N TYR A 663 -22.08 -6.86 -22.49
CA TYR A 663 -22.19 -6.89 -21.03
C TYR A 663 -22.95 -5.66 -20.48
N PRO A 664 -24.21 -5.40 -20.87
CA PRO A 664 -24.92 -4.21 -20.43
C PRO A 664 -25.18 -4.23 -18.90
N MET A 665 -24.94 -3.08 -18.25
CA MET A 665 -25.17 -2.89 -16.82
C MET A 665 -26.55 -2.27 -16.57
N SER A 666 -27.43 -2.96 -15.84
CA SER A 666 -28.75 -2.43 -15.44
C SER A 666 -28.66 -1.38 -14.33
N ASP A 667 -29.71 -0.56 -14.16
CA ASP A 667 -29.81 0.48 -13.11
C ASP A 667 -29.59 -0.08 -11.70
N GLY A 668 -30.26 -1.20 -11.40
CA GLY A 668 -30.06 -1.90 -10.12
C GLY A 668 -28.64 -2.43 -9.96
N THR A 669 -27.98 -2.84 -11.06
CA THR A 669 -26.60 -3.36 -10.98
C THR A 669 -25.62 -2.26 -10.64
N LEU A 670 -25.67 -1.11 -11.32
CA LEU A 670 -24.74 -0.01 -11.07
C LEU A 670 -24.88 0.51 -9.63
N SER A 671 -26.12 0.73 -9.17
CA SER A 671 -26.36 1.19 -7.80
C SER A 671 -25.85 0.18 -6.76
N ASN A 672 -26.05 -1.12 -6.99
CA ASN A 672 -25.55 -2.16 -6.08
C ASN A 672 -24.02 -2.24 -6.07
N LEU A 673 -23.36 -2.01 -7.21
CA LEU A 673 -21.89 -1.95 -7.29
C LEU A 673 -21.36 -0.72 -6.54
N GLU A 674 -21.91 0.47 -6.77
CA GLU A 674 -21.47 1.73 -6.12
C GLU A 674 -21.65 1.70 -4.59
N ASN A 675 -22.68 1.01 -4.10
CA ASN A 675 -22.94 0.85 -2.67
C ASN A 675 -22.16 -0.32 -2.03
N GLY A 676 -21.35 -1.06 -2.81
CA GLY A 676 -20.63 -2.24 -2.32
C GLY A 676 -21.56 -3.38 -1.87
N ILE A 677 -22.79 -3.44 -2.41
CA ILE A 677 -23.76 -4.52 -2.17
C ILE A 677 -23.44 -5.72 -3.08
N LYS A 678 -22.94 -5.45 -4.29
CA LYS A 678 -22.53 -6.45 -5.27
C LYS A 678 -21.02 -6.38 -5.48
N THR A 679 -20.36 -7.54 -5.47
CA THR A 679 -18.93 -7.66 -5.75
C THR A 679 -18.64 -7.31 -7.22
N MET A 680 -17.59 -6.52 -7.45
CA MET A 680 -17.09 -6.28 -8.81
C MET A 680 -16.28 -7.49 -9.28
N SER A 681 -16.62 -8.05 -10.44
CA SER A 681 -15.77 -9.06 -11.07
C SER A 681 -14.49 -8.43 -11.64
N ARG A 682 -13.44 -9.23 -11.87
CA ARG A 682 -12.22 -8.75 -12.54
C ARG A 682 -12.54 -8.09 -13.90
N GLU A 683 -13.45 -8.71 -14.65
CA GLU A 683 -13.89 -8.20 -15.94
C GLU A 683 -14.63 -6.86 -15.81
N THR A 684 -15.49 -6.71 -14.79
CA THR A 684 -16.13 -5.43 -14.48
C THR A 684 -15.09 -4.36 -14.13
N ILE A 685 -14.09 -4.69 -13.32
CA ILE A 685 -13.01 -3.77 -12.95
C ILE A 685 -12.24 -3.32 -14.20
N ARG A 686 -11.82 -4.26 -15.06
CA ARG A 686 -11.16 -3.95 -16.34
C ARG A 686 -11.99 -2.99 -17.19
N GLN A 687 -13.26 -3.28 -17.39
CA GLN A 687 -14.17 -2.46 -18.21
C GLN A 687 -14.38 -1.06 -17.61
N VAL A 688 -14.51 -0.96 -16.28
CA VAL A 688 -14.63 0.33 -15.57
C VAL A 688 -13.31 1.11 -15.67
N SER A 689 -12.18 0.44 -15.47
CA SER A 689 -10.84 1.01 -15.62
C SER A 689 -10.60 1.58 -17.01
N GLU A 690 -11.02 0.88 -18.08
CA GLU A 690 -10.93 1.36 -19.48
C GLU A 690 -11.86 2.55 -19.78
N ILE A 691 -12.99 2.65 -19.08
CA ILE A 691 -13.90 3.80 -19.22
C ILE A 691 -13.29 5.05 -18.61
N PHE A 692 -12.68 4.92 -17.43
CA PHE A 692 -12.07 6.05 -16.73
C PHE A 692 -10.60 6.26 -17.08
N GLY A 693 -10.02 5.38 -17.90
CA GLY A 693 -8.61 5.38 -18.22
C GLY A 693 -7.70 5.17 -17.00
N VAL A 694 -8.10 4.44 -15.96
CA VAL A 694 -7.27 4.20 -14.75
C VAL A 694 -6.70 2.79 -14.70
N SER A 695 -5.61 2.58 -13.95
CA SER A 695 -5.08 1.24 -13.71
C SER A 695 -6.08 0.36 -12.94
N GLU A 696 -6.23 -0.90 -13.34
CA GLU A 696 -7.01 -1.90 -12.59
C GLU A 696 -6.52 -2.03 -11.14
N ALA A 697 -5.21 -1.84 -10.91
CA ALA A 697 -4.60 -1.90 -9.59
C ALA A 697 -5.20 -0.88 -8.60
N LEU A 698 -5.86 0.18 -9.09
CA LEU A 698 -6.54 1.16 -8.24
C LEU A 698 -7.73 0.55 -7.48
N PHE A 699 -8.42 -0.44 -8.05
CA PHE A 699 -9.56 -1.13 -7.45
C PHE A 699 -9.16 -2.24 -6.47
N TYR A 700 -7.87 -2.54 -6.40
CA TYR A 700 -7.32 -3.53 -5.50
C TYR A 700 -6.48 -2.77 -4.47
N PRO A 701 -7.08 -2.33 -3.34
CA PRO A 701 -6.27 -1.89 -2.22
C PRO A 701 -5.37 -3.07 -1.89
N SER A 702 -4.06 -2.86 -1.90
CA SER A 702 -3.00 -3.83 -2.19
C SER A 702 -2.92 -5.09 -1.28
N HIS A 703 -3.93 -5.37 -0.46
CA HIS A 703 -4.25 -6.64 0.19
C HIS A 703 -4.67 -7.70 -0.84
N PHE A 704 -5.15 -7.27 -2.02
CA PHE A 704 -5.65 -8.13 -3.10
C PHE A 704 -4.81 -8.05 -4.39
N ALA A 705 -3.96 -7.03 -4.53
CA ALA A 705 -3.02 -6.91 -5.64
C ALA A 705 -1.68 -7.54 -5.26
N GLU A 706 -1.57 -8.85 -5.43
CA GLU A 706 -0.34 -9.36 -6.04
C GLU A 706 -0.55 -9.22 -7.55
N VAL A 707 0.41 -8.56 -8.21
CA VAL A 707 0.92 -9.12 -9.47
C VAL A 707 1.89 -10.21 -9.09
#